data_AF-A0A8T5JQU8-F1
#
_entry.id   AF-A0A8T5JQU8-F1
#
_cell.length_a   1.000
_cell.length_b   1.000
_cell.length_c   1.000
_cell.angle_alpha   90.00
_cell.angle_beta   90.00
_cell.angle_gamma   90.00
#
_symmetry.space_group_name_H-M   'P 1'
#
loop_
_entity.id
_entity.type
_entity.pdbx_description
1 polymer ?
#
loop_
_entity_poly.entity_id
_entity_poly.type
_entity_poly.pdbx_seq_one_letter_code
_entity_poly.pdbx_strand_id
1 'polypeptide(L)'
;MGIKEDFEDYIKEVPKEDKLGLNDNQLRIIYAKYLMRDPKGNVIETPKQMFQRISKTIAMPESMYKTDEEVAIIADKFYNMMSTLDFLPGGRTIANAGTPVKNLANCFVIPVEDSMEGIFEAVKKAALIQKRGGGVGYCFSTLRPRNSWVSGCSGVASGPISFMRVFDVMCSTIMQGNRRGAQMATFHVSHPDILDFVTAKDDLTQLTNFNISVMVDDKFMTAVENDGPYDLVDPHSNKVATTLRARDLFDKIVYHAWKTGEPGLLFVDTANRYNTVRHLGEFKATNPCAEIWLLDHEVCNLGSINLNKMTKIVEGKTQVDYEKIKNITHLGIRFLDNVIDAGEYPTPEIAMMAKKTRRIGLGVMGFADLLYQLGLPYSSEEGRKIAKEVMKIINEEGWKASEEIAKEKGAFPAIRGSDFEKQGRIVRNCAITAIAPTGTLSMVANTSGGCEPNFALAYIKNSHSIKETFTYVNQHFENIAKQRGFYSKELMETIANQGTLDGIDEVPQDVKKIFEVSFNISAEEHILMQAAFQEHVSNAVSKTINFSNSATIDQVKEGYMLAWKSGTKGATVYRDGSRGNQVLNIKEVKKEANKETPKVEEIKIQEKPSEPMVESILKNNELETDESVENSTEMPSTIQVAQMTATSGDASVVLEQPQILSSKQMTDCPECKTDLVKQEGCVLCPDCGWSACSH
;
A
#
# COMPACT_ATOMS: atom_id res chain seq x y z
N MET A 1 25.98 -11.47 -18.74
CA MET A 1 25.53 -10.98 -20.07
C MET A 1 24.45 -9.94 -19.82
N GLY A 2 24.48 -8.69 -20.25
CA GLY A 2 25.44 -7.84 -20.95
C GLY A 2 24.89 -6.40 -20.88
N ILE A 3 25.76 -5.42 -20.62
CA ILE A 3 25.58 -3.96 -20.63
C ILE A 3 24.22 -3.43 -20.10
N LYS A 4 24.17 -3.07 -18.81
CA LYS A 4 23.23 -2.04 -18.35
C LYS A 4 23.74 -0.73 -18.94
N GLU A 5 23.02 -0.13 -19.89
CA GLU A 5 23.21 1.30 -20.18
C GLU A 5 23.17 2.06 -18.86
N ASP A 6 24.20 2.86 -18.62
CA ASP A 6 24.15 3.82 -17.52
C ASP A 6 23.12 4.89 -17.87
N PHE A 7 22.37 5.36 -16.87
CA PHE A 7 21.43 6.47 -17.04
C PHE A 7 22.11 7.67 -17.71
N GLU A 8 23.37 7.91 -17.37
CA GLU A 8 24.18 9.01 -17.92
C GLU A 8 24.43 8.90 -19.42
N ASP A 9 24.55 7.69 -19.96
CA ASP A 9 24.75 7.50 -21.39
C ASP A 9 23.43 7.63 -22.15
N TYR A 10 22.38 6.99 -21.64
CA TYR A 10 21.02 7.15 -22.16
C TYR A 10 20.62 8.63 -22.24
N ILE A 11 20.80 9.40 -21.16
CA ILE A 11 20.26 10.76 -21.12
C ILE A 11 21.04 11.74 -22.02
N LYS A 12 22.30 11.43 -22.39
CA LYS A 12 23.06 12.19 -23.39
C LYS A 12 22.49 12.00 -24.79
N GLU A 13 21.96 10.84 -25.10
CA GLU A 13 21.38 10.50 -26.41
C GLU A 13 19.94 11.01 -26.59
N VAL A 14 19.21 11.25 -25.49
CA VAL A 14 17.84 11.79 -25.56
C VAL A 14 17.85 13.27 -26.01
N PRO A 15 17.14 13.64 -27.10
CA PRO A 15 17.00 15.04 -27.52
C PRO A 15 16.37 15.92 -26.44
N LYS A 16 16.74 17.21 -26.41
CA LYS A 16 16.31 18.15 -25.34
C LYS A 16 14.78 18.28 -25.26
N GLU A 17 14.12 18.36 -26.40
CA GLU A 17 12.67 18.42 -26.56
C GLU A 17 11.97 17.15 -26.03
N ASP A 18 12.64 16.01 -26.10
CA ASP A 18 12.11 14.72 -25.67
C ASP A 18 12.27 14.50 -24.15
N LYS A 19 13.06 15.33 -23.48
CA LYS A 19 13.15 15.42 -22.01
C LYS A 19 12.00 16.20 -21.37
N LEU A 20 11.19 16.92 -22.15
CA LEU A 20 10.01 17.66 -21.70
C LEU A 20 10.27 18.70 -20.59
N GLY A 21 11.51 19.18 -20.43
CA GLY A 21 11.88 20.09 -19.35
C GLY A 21 11.88 19.46 -17.96
N LEU A 22 11.85 18.12 -17.86
CA LEU A 22 11.96 17.38 -16.60
C LEU A 22 13.38 17.50 -16.05
N ASN A 23 13.51 17.55 -14.73
CA ASN A 23 14.81 17.55 -14.06
C ASN A 23 15.42 16.14 -13.97
N ASP A 24 16.69 16.05 -13.62
CA ASP A 24 17.45 14.79 -13.58
C ASP A 24 16.80 13.74 -12.65
N ASN A 25 16.28 14.16 -11.50
CA ASN A 25 15.62 13.23 -10.57
C ASN A 25 14.36 12.61 -11.19
N GLN A 26 13.53 13.42 -11.86
CA GLN A 26 12.34 12.94 -12.56
C GLN A 26 12.73 11.96 -13.68
N LEU A 27 13.73 12.34 -14.49
CA LEU A 27 14.22 11.54 -15.61
C LEU A 27 14.80 10.19 -15.14
N ARG A 28 15.57 10.17 -14.04
CA ARG A 28 16.11 8.94 -13.45
C ARG A 28 15.02 7.97 -13.01
N ILE A 29 13.95 8.47 -12.40
CA ILE A 29 12.82 7.64 -11.96
C ILE A 29 12.08 7.07 -13.16
N ILE A 30 11.81 7.92 -14.17
CA ILE A 30 11.19 7.50 -15.43
C ILE A 30 12.01 6.40 -16.10
N TYR A 31 13.32 6.62 -16.24
CA TYR A 31 14.27 5.65 -16.80
C TYR A 31 14.29 4.32 -16.05
N ALA A 32 14.33 4.37 -14.72
CA ALA A 32 14.43 3.19 -13.88
C ALA A 32 13.13 2.35 -13.85
N LYS A 33 11.95 2.98 -14.03
CA LYS A 33 10.67 2.33 -13.72
C LYS A 33 9.65 2.25 -14.85
N TYR A 34 9.70 3.14 -15.85
CA TYR A 34 8.55 3.36 -16.73
C TYR A 34 8.86 3.28 -18.23
N LEU A 35 10.11 3.55 -18.64
CA LEU A 35 10.49 3.45 -20.05
C LEU A 35 10.52 2.00 -20.52
N MET A 36 10.03 1.77 -21.74
CA MET A 36 10.08 0.46 -22.37
C MET A 36 11.51 -0.01 -22.59
N ARG A 37 11.69 -1.33 -22.42
CA ARG A 37 12.96 -2.01 -22.64
C ARG A 37 12.81 -3.13 -23.66
N ASP A 38 13.85 -3.33 -24.45
CA ASP A 38 13.94 -4.48 -25.36
C ASP A 38 14.19 -5.80 -24.58
N PRO A 39 14.15 -6.98 -25.23
CA PRO A 39 14.45 -8.25 -24.57
C PRO A 39 15.88 -8.37 -24.02
N LYS A 40 16.80 -7.48 -24.41
CA LYS A 40 18.17 -7.41 -23.88
C LYS A 40 18.27 -6.50 -22.65
N GLY A 41 17.22 -5.73 -22.34
CA GLY A 41 17.14 -4.83 -21.21
C GLY A 41 17.50 -3.37 -21.52
N ASN A 42 17.80 -3.03 -22.78
CA ASN A 42 18.15 -1.67 -23.20
C ASN A 42 16.90 -0.80 -23.27
N VAL A 43 17.01 0.48 -22.92
CA VAL A 43 15.87 1.40 -23.00
C VAL A 43 15.66 1.82 -24.46
N ILE A 44 14.45 1.68 -24.96
CA ILE A 44 14.10 1.96 -26.38
C ILE A 44 13.09 3.10 -26.55
N GLU A 45 12.86 3.87 -25.49
CA GLU A 45 11.81 4.86 -25.42
C GLU A 45 12.30 6.14 -24.75
N THR A 46 11.93 7.31 -25.27
CA THR A 46 12.14 8.62 -24.63
C THR A 46 10.97 8.98 -23.71
N PRO A 47 11.12 9.90 -22.72
CA PRO A 47 10.02 10.33 -21.87
C PRO A 47 8.81 10.86 -22.65
N LYS A 48 9.05 11.57 -23.76
CA LYS A 48 8.01 12.00 -24.69
C LYS A 48 7.28 10.83 -25.34
N GLN A 49 8.02 9.85 -25.88
CA GLN A 49 7.45 8.66 -26.49
C GLN A 49 6.63 7.84 -25.49
N MET A 50 7.08 7.75 -24.22
CA MET A 50 6.32 7.12 -23.13
C MET A 50 4.93 7.75 -22.97
N PHE A 51 4.83 9.07 -22.87
CA PHE A 51 3.52 9.73 -22.76
C PHE A 51 2.67 9.58 -24.03
N GLN A 52 3.28 9.58 -25.22
CA GLN A 52 2.58 9.34 -26.48
C GLN A 52 2.02 7.91 -26.57
N ARG A 53 2.78 6.90 -26.13
CA ARG A 53 2.32 5.50 -26.05
C ARG A 53 1.11 5.40 -25.14
N ILE A 54 1.20 5.98 -23.94
CA ILE A 54 0.12 5.92 -22.95
C ILE A 54 -1.12 6.62 -23.50
N SER A 55 -0.99 7.85 -24.02
CA SER A 55 -2.14 8.62 -24.48
C SER A 55 -2.87 7.96 -25.66
N LYS A 56 -2.14 7.43 -26.65
CA LYS A 56 -2.71 6.71 -27.79
C LYS A 56 -3.41 5.41 -27.35
N THR A 57 -2.80 4.67 -26.44
CA THR A 57 -3.39 3.42 -25.94
C THR A 57 -4.70 3.69 -25.20
N ILE A 58 -4.74 4.71 -24.34
CA ILE A 58 -5.93 5.03 -23.53
C ILE A 58 -7.00 5.78 -24.34
N ALA A 59 -6.66 6.41 -25.46
CA ALA A 59 -7.65 6.97 -26.38
C ALA A 59 -8.31 5.89 -27.26
N MET A 60 -7.66 4.75 -27.51
CA MET A 60 -8.14 3.71 -28.42
C MET A 60 -9.59 3.23 -28.17
N PRO A 61 -10.08 3.06 -26.92
CA PRO A 61 -11.46 2.66 -26.66
C PRO A 61 -12.52 3.65 -27.17
N GLU A 62 -12.15 4.90 -27.44
CA GLU A 62 -13.07 5.91 -28.02
C GLU A 62 -13.46 5.58 -29.47
N SER A 63 -12.66 4.78 -30.19
CA SER A 63 -12.94 4.39 -31.59
C SER A 63 -14.25 3.61 -31.78
N MET A 64 -14.82 3.06 -30.69
CA MET A 64 -16.15 2.45 -30.70
C MET A 64 -17.30 3.47 -30.83
N TYR A 65 -17.03 4.75 -30.54
CA TYR A 65 -18.04 5.79 -30.41
C TYR A 65 -17.75 7.05 -31.24
N LYS A 66 -16.54 7.18 -31.79
CA LYS A 66 -16.02 8.41 -32.38
C LYS A 66 -15.20 8.14 -33.64
N THR A 67 -15.02 9.18 -34.45
CA THR A 67 -14.16 9.12 -35.64
C THR A 67 -12.68 9.10 -35.27
N ASP A 68 -11.80 8.64 -36.18
CA ASP A 68 -10.36 8.61 -35.95
C ASP A 68 -9.77 10.00 -35.63
N GLU A 69 -10.34 11.07 -36.21
CA GLU A 69 -9.93 12.45 -35.94
C GLU A 69 -10.28 12.87 -34.50
N GLU A 70 -11.49 12.55 -34.04
CA GLU A 70 -11.90 12.81 -32.66
C GLU A 70 -11.07 12.00 -31.65
N VAL A 71 -10.75 10.74 -31.97
CA VAL A 71 -9.87 9.90 -31.14
C VAL A 71 -8.47 10.50 -31.04
N ALA A 72 -7.93 11.01 -32.16
CA ALA A 72 -6.64 11.69 -32.17
C ALA A 72 -6.65 12.96 -31.30
N ILE A 73 -7.71 13.77 -31.37
CA ILE A 73 -7.89 14.96 -30.52
C ILE A 73 -7.92 14.58 -29.03
N ILE A 74 -8.59 13.47 -28.68
CA ILE A 74 -8.62 12.97 -27.29
C ILE A 74 -7.23 12.49 -26.86
N ALA A 75 -6.51 11.76 -27.72
CA ALA A 75 -5.14 11.32 -27.46
C ALA A 75 -4.20 12.50 -27.22
N ASP A 76 -4.34 13.59 -27.98
CA ASP A 76 -3.56 14.81 -27.81
C ASP A 76 -3.89 15.51 -26.49
N LYS A 77 -5.17 15.60 -26.11
CA LYS A 77 -5.57 16.13 -24.79
C LYS A 77 -4.98 15.32 -23.65
N PHE A 78 -5.00 13.99 -23.75
CA PHE A 78 -4.39 13.10 -22.76
C PHE A 78 -2.87 13.24 -22.70
N TYR A 79 -2.21 13.34 -23.85
CA TYR A 79 -0.79 13.59 -23.92
C TYR A 79 -0.42 14.92 -23.26
N ASN A 80 -1.16 15.99 -23.55
CA ASN A 80 -0.89 17.32 -23.02
C ASN A 80 -0.98 17.35 -21.50
N MET A 81 -2.07 16.84 -20.89
CA MET A 81 -2.21 16.85 -19.43
C MET A 81 -1.13 16.03 -18.69
N MET A 82 -0.60 14.97 -19.32
CA MET A 82 0.47 14.17 -18.74
C MET A 82 1.85 14.79 -18.95
N SER A 83 2.13 15.31 -20.14
CA SER A 83 3.43 15.93 -20.46
C SER A 83 3.64 17.27 -19.74
N THR A 84 2.57 18.01 -19.42
CA THR A 84 2.62 19.19 -18.54
C THR A 84 2.64 18.85 -17.05
N LEU A 85 2.50 17.55 -16.70
CA LEU A 85 2.37 17.03 -15.35
C LEU A 85 1.18 17.60 -14.57
N ASP A 86 0.12 18.02 -15.27
CA ASP A 86 -1.14 18.45 -14.66
C ASP A 86 -1.93 17.27 -14.08
N PHE A 87 -1.78 16.09 -14.70
CA PHE A 87 -2.35 14.83 -14.26
C PHE A 87 -1.38 13.69 -14.56
N LEU A 88 -1.29 12.69 -13.68
CA LEU A 88 -0.65 11.42 -13.99
C LEU A 88 -1.53 10.23 -13.57
N PRO A 89 -1.61 9.17 -14.39
CA PRO A 89 -2.37 7.98 -14.02
C PRO A 89 -1.57 7.10 -13.05
N GLY A 90 -2.24 6.10 -12.49
CA GLY A 90 -1.65 5.13 -11.59
C GLY A 90 -0.43 4.46 -12.21
N GLY A 91 0.56 4.13 -11.37
CA GLY A 91 1.85 3.62 -11.86
C GLY A 91 1.81 2.29 -12.61
N ARG A 92 0.66 1.59 -12.68
CA ARG A 92 0.47 0.43 -13.57
C ARG A 92 0.05 0.87 -14.96
N THR A 93 -0.85 1.82 -15.09
CA THR A 93 -1.17 2.44 -16.38
C THR A 93 0.08 2.99 -17.08
N ILE A 94 0.93 3.73 -16.37
CA ILE A 94 2.18 4.28 -16.95
C ILE A 94 3.11 3.16 -17.45
N ALA A 95 3.33 2.15 -16.61
CA ALA A 95 4.27 1.06 -16.89
C ALA A 95 3.78 0.13 -18.00
N ASN A 96 2.46 -0.09 -18.10
CA ASN A 96 1.90 -1.23 -18.83
C ASN A 96 1.10 -0.83 -20.09
N ALA A 97 0.58 0.39 -20.19
CA ALA A 97 -0.21 0.81 -21.36
C ALA A 97 0.60 0.69 -22.67
N GLY A 98 0.07 -0.02 -23.66
CA GLY A 98 0.76 -0.22 -24.94
C GLY A 98 1.92 -1.22 -24.88
N THR A 99 2.06 -1.97 -23.78
CA THR A 99 3.06 -3.03 -23.62
C THR A 99 2.41 -4.42 -23.68
N PRO A 100 3.20 -5.51 -23.79
CA PRO A 100 2.66 -6.88 -23.69
C PRO A 100 2.01 -7.21 -22.34
N VAL A 101 2.38 -6.50 -21.26
CA VAL A 101 1.70 -6.64 -19.97
C VAL A 101 0.47 -5.73 -20.00
N LYS A 102 -0.72 -6.32 -20.09
CA LYS A 102 -1.94 -5.54 -20.33
C LYS A 102 -2.74 -5.17 -19.08
N ASN A 103 -2.28 -5.55 -17.88
CA ASN A 103 -2.94 -5.11 -16.64
C ASN A 103 -2.66 -3.63 -16.38
N LEU A 104 -3.68 -2.78 -16.43
CA LEU A 104 -3.53 -1.35 -16.16
C LEU A 104 -3.94 -0.94 -14.75
N ALA A 105 -4.64 -1.84 -14.04
CA ALA A 105 -5.18 -1.55 -12.73
C ALA A 105 -4.18 -1.76 -11.59
N ASN A 106 -4.35 -0.96 -10.54
CA ASN A 106 -3.46 -0.90 -9.38
C ASN A 106 -3.94 -1.75 -8.21
N CYS A 107 -5.25 -1.76 -7.96
CA CYS A 107 -5.83 -2.15 -6.68
C CYS A 107 -6.90 -3.23 -6.88
N PHE A 108 -6.80 -4.33 -6.13
CA PHE A 108 -7.69 -5.49 -6.23
C PHE A 108 -8.12 -5.97 -4.84
N VAL A 109 -9.32 -6.56 -4.75
CA VAL A 109 -9.73 -7.38 -3.60
C VAL A 109 -10.17 -8.76 -4.10
N ILE A 110 -9.71 -9.81 -3.41
CA ILE A 110 -10.04 -11.20 -3.72
C ILE A 110 -10.66 -11.86 -2.48
N PRO A 111 -11.82 -12.52 -2.62
CA PRO A 111 -12.43 -13.26 -1.51
C PRO A 111 -11.57 -14.45 -1.12
N VAL A 112 -11.60 -14.79 0.18
CA VAL A 112 -11.00 -16.01 0.72
C VAL A 112 -12.15 -16.85 1.27
N GLU A 113 -12.56 -17.88 0.54
CA GLU A 113 -13.66 -18.76 0.97
C GLU A 113 -13.17 -19.77 2.01
N ASP A 114 -14.05 -20.17 2.95
CA ASP A 114 -13.74 -21.10 4.05
C ASP A 114 -13.70 -22.58 3.59
N SER A 115 -12.82 -22.86 2.63
CA SER A 115 -12.51 -24.19 2.10
C SER A 115 -11.06 -24.23 1.62
N MET A 116 -10.47 -25.43 1.52
CA MET A 116 -9.10 -25.56 1.03
C MET A 116 -9.00 -25.11 -0.44
N GLU A 117 -9.98 -25.48 -1.26
CA GLU A 117 -10.08 -25.07 -2.66
C GLU A 117 -10.21 -23.55 -2.78
N GLY A 118 -11.05 -22.94 -1.95
CA GLY A 118 -11.27 -21.50 -1.91
C GLY A 118 -10.02 -20.72 -1.50
N ILE A 119 -9.34 -21.16 -0.44
CA ILE A 119 -8.10 -20.56 0.04
C ILE A 119 -7.02 -20.61 -1.04
N PHE A 120 -6.77 -21.78 -1.63
CA PHE A 120 -5.69 -21.93 -2.61
C PHE A 120 -6.04 -21.33 -3.98
N GLU A 121 -7.32 -21.25 -4.36
CA GLU A 121 -7.73 -20.47 -5.52
C GLU A 121 -7.49 -18.97 -5.28
N ALA A 122 -7.75 -18.45 -4.08
CA ALA A 122 -7.40 -17.07 -3.72
C ALA A 122 -5.88 -16.82 -3.77
N VAL A 123 -5.05 -17.76 -3.30
CA VAL A 123 -3.58 -17.70 -3.44
C VAL A 123 -3.16 -17.65 -4.91
N LYS A 124 -3.73 -18.51 -5.75
CA LYS A 124 -3.45 -18.54 -7.19
C LYS A 124 -3.86 -17.25 -7.88
N LYS A 125 -5.06 -16.73 -7.61
CA LYS A 125 -5.55 -15.44 -8.15
C LYS A 125 -4.64 -14.29 -7.73
N ALA A 126 -4.24 -14.25 -6.47
CA ALA A 126 -3.30 -13.28 -5.95
C ALA A 126 -1.95 -13.32 -6.68
N ALA A 127 -1.39 -14.52 -6.88
CA ALA A 127 -0.15 -14.70 -7.61
C ALA A 127 -0.22 -14.16 -9.05
N LEU A 128 -1.33 -14.40 -9.75
CA LEU A 128 -1.56 -13.87 -11.11
C LEU A 128 -1.65 -12.34 -11.13
N ILE A 129 -2.28 -11.73 -10.12
CA ILE A 129 -2.38 -10.27 -10.00
C ILE A 129 -1.00 -9.65 -9.71
N GLN A 130 -0.27 -10.20 -8.74
CA GLN A 130 1.03 -9.69 -8.33
C GLN A 130 2.11 -9.87 -9.41
N LYS A 131 2.06 -10.96 -10.18
CA LYS A 131 2.89 -11.14 -11.39
C LYS A 131 2.75 -9.96 -12.37
N ARG A 132 1.57 -9.32 -12.40
CA ARG A 132 1.26 -8.16 -13.24
C ARG A 132 1.32 -6.82 -12.47
N GLY A 133 1.81 -6.84 -11.23
CA GLY A 133 2.08 -5.65 -10.40
C GLY A 133 0.93 -5.09 -9.60
N GLY A 134 -0.21 -5.78 -9.53
CA GLY A 134 -1.35 -5.33 -8.74
C GLY A 134 -1.13 -5.55 -7.23
N GLY A 135 -1.61 -4.60 -6.42
CA GLY A 135 -1.72 -4.77 -4.98
C GLY A 135 -3.06 -5.42 -4.62
N VAL A 136 -3.06 -6.35 -3.66
CA VAL A 136 -4.23 -7.20 -3.39
C VAL A 136 -4.65 -7.11 -1.93
N GLY A 137 -5.94 -6.92 -1.68
CA GLY A 137 -6.56 -7.02 -0.36
C GLY A 137 -7.37 -8.30 -0.18
N TYR A 138 -7.48 -8.74 1.07
CA TYR A 138 -8.23 -9.92 1.46
C TYR A 138 -8.99 -9.67 2.75
N CYS A 139 -10.16 -10.30 2.87
CA CYS A 139 -10.86 -10.47 4.14
C CYS A 139 -10.56 -11.88 4.66
N PHE A 140 -9.90 -11.99 5.80
CA PHE A 140 -9.60 -13.30 6.41
C PHE A 140 -10.63 -13.72 7.45
N SER A 141 -11.61 -12.86 7.78
CA SER A 141 -12.67 -13.16 8.76
C SER A 141 -13.77 -14.06 8.25
N THR A 142 -13.73 -14.43 6.97
CA THR A 142 -14.60 -15.47 6.39
C THR A 142 -14.17 -16.86 6.82
N LEU A 143 -12.89 -17.06 7.15
CA LEU A 143 -12.34 -18.34 7.56
C LEU A 143 -12.76 -18.68 8.98
N ARG A 144 -13.06 -19.95 9.25
CA ARG A 144 -13.41 -20.41 10.60
C ARG A 144 -12.24 -20.22 11.59
N PRO A 145 -12.53 -20.00 12.88
CA PRO A 145 -11.49 -19.79 13.87
C PRO A 145 -10.66 -21.05 14.09
N ARG A 146 -9.47 -20.86 14.68
CA ARG A 146 -8.61 -21.97 15.09
C ARG A 146 -9.37 -22.94 16.00
N ASN A 147 -9.02 -24.21 15.92
CA ASN A 147 -9.64 -25.31 16.66
C ASN A 147 -11.08 -25.66 16.25
N SER A 148 -11.65 -25.00 15.22
CA SER A 148 -12.95 -25.37 14.67
C SER A 148 -12.92 -26.77 14.06
N TRP A 149 -14.02 -27.51 14.17
CA TRP A 149 -14.15 -28.84 13.57
C TRP A 149 -14.06 -28.78 12.04
N VAL A 150 -13.31 -29.72 11.44
CA VAL A 150 -13.20 -29.89 9.99
C VAL A 150 -13.78 -31.25 9.59
N SER A 151 -14.94 -31.22 8.94
CA SER A 151 -15.59 -32.42 8.41
C SER A 151 -14.71 -33.10 7.37
N GLY A 152 -14.46 -34.40 7.54
CA GLY A 152 -13.71 -35.21 6.57
C GLY A 152 -12.24 -35.49 6.93
N CYS A 153 -11.65 -34.75 7.87
CA CYS A 153 -10.26 -34.97 8.30
C CYS A 153 -10.08 -35.36 9.78
N SER A 154 -11.17 -35.61 10.52
CA SER A 154 -11.14 -35.92 11.98
C SER A 154 -10.19 -35.03 12.78
N GLY A 155 -10.11 -33.76 12.38
CA GLY A 155 -9.11 -32.81 12.85
C GLY A 155 -9.70 -31.42 13.05
N VAL A 156 -8.85 -30.50 13.48
CA VAL A 156 -9.24 -29.13 13.80
C VAL A 156 -8.58 -28.12 12.87
N ALA A 157 -9.23 -26.98 12.67
CA ALA A 157 -8.75 -25.93 11.79
C ALA A 157 -7.53 -25.19 12.36
N SER A 158 -6.59 -24.82 11.49
CA SER A 158 -5.40 -24.03 11.84
C SER A 158 -5.70 -22.56 12.12
N GLY A 159 -6.88 -22.07 11.71
CA GLY A 159 -7.31 -20.67 11.83
C GLY A 159 -6.73 -19.73 10.76
N PRO A 160 -7.25 -18.50 10.65
CA PRO A 160 -6.96 -17.60 9.54
C PRO A 160 -5.50 -17.12 9.49
N ILE A 161 -4.90 -16.84 10.66
CA ILE A 161 -3.52 -16.31 10.77
C ILE A 161 -2.51 -17.32 10.20
N SER A 162 -2.76 -18.63 10.36
CA SER A 162 -1.91 -19.67 9.77
C SER A 162 -1.91 -19.60 8.25
N PHE A 163 -3.07 -19.37 7.62
CA PHE A 163 -3.17 -19.26 6.17
C PHE A 163 -2.59 -17.95 5.64
N MET A 164 -2.66 -16.85 6.40
CA MET A 164 -1.99 -15.59 6.02
C MET A 164 -0.50 -15.78 5.73
N ARG A 165 0.19 -16.68 6.46
CA ARG A 165 1.60 -17.02 6.19
C ARG A 165 1.81 -17.62 4.79
N VAL A 166 0.87 -18.40 4.29
CA VAL A 166 0.94 -18.95 2.92
C VAL A 166 0.91 -17.83 1.89
N PHE A 167 0.05 -16.82 2.09
CA PHE A 167 -0.02 -15.65 1.21
C PHE A 167 1.25 -14.80 1.30
N ASP A 168 1.83 -14.65 2.50
CA ASP A 168 3.06 -13.87 2.72
C ASP A 168 4.27 -14.51 2.02
N VAL A 169 4.42 -15.83 2.15
CA VAL A 169 5.45 -16.59 1.42
C VAL A 169 5.24 -16.48 -0.09
N MET A 170 4.00 -16.66 -0.57
CA MET A 170 3.68 -16.50 -1.99
C MET A 170 4.08 -15.10 -2.51
N CYS A 171 3.74 -14.05 -1.76
CA CYS A 171 4.09 -12.68 -2.13
C CYS A 171 5.61 -12.46 -2.19
N SER A 172 6.36 -13.09 -1.28
CA SER A 172 7.82 -13.01 -1.25
C SER A 172 8.49 -13.66 -2.47
N THR A 173 7.85 -14.68 -3.04
CA THR A 173 8.36 -15.40 -4.23
C THR A 173 8.08 -14.68 -5.55
N ILE A 174 7.15 -13.73 -5.59
CA ILE A 174 6.70 -13.07 -6.83
C ILE A 174 7.23 -11.64 -6.90
N MET A 175 8.06 -11.38 -7.91
CA MET A 175 8.57 -10.05 -8.22
C MET A 175 8.20 -9.65 -9.64
N GLN A 176 7.70 -8.42 -9.83
CA GLN A 176 7.54 -7.83 -11.16
C GLN A 176 8.69 -6.84 -11.40
N GLY A 177 9.74 -7.31 -12.09
CA GLY A 177 11.00 -6.56 -12.20
C GLY A 177 11.62 -6.35 -10.81
N ASN A 178 11.93 -5.12 -10.44
CA ASN A 178 12.51 -4.77 -9.13
C ASN A 178 11.46 -4.47 -8.04
N ARG A 179 10.17 -4.78 -8.25
CA ARG A 179 9.08 -4.43 -7.32
C ARG A 179 8.51 -5.68 -6.64
N ARG A 180 8.52 -5.69 -5.31
CA ARG A 180 7.84 -6.69 -4.47
C ARG A 180 6.32 -6.45 -4.47
N GLY A 181 5.55 -7.53 -4.31
CA GLY A 181 4.10 -7.45 -4.12
C GLY A 181 3.74 -6.69 -2.83
N ALA A 182 2.51 -6.18 -2.76
CA ALA A 182 1.97 -5.54 -1.57
C ALA A 182 0.58 -6.11 -1.30
N GLN A 183 0.29 -6.41 -0.02
CA GLN A 183 -0.96 -7.04 0.38
C GLN A 183 -1.63 -6.30 1.54
N MET A 184 -2.96 -6.38 1.61
CA MET A 184 -3.76 -5.97 2.77
C MET A 184 -4.48 -7.20 3.34
N ALA A 185 -4.35 -7.43 4.65
CA ALA A 185 -5.21 -8.33 5.38
C ALA A 185 -6.16 -7.52 6.26
N THR A 186 -7.45 -7.67 5.99
CA THR A 186 -8.51 -7.09 6.80
C THR A 186 -9.15 -8.16 7.67
N PHE A 187 -9.51 -7.77 8.90
CA PHE A 187 -10.07 -8.68 9.89
C PHE A 187 -11.14 -8.00 10.73
N HIS A 188 -12.36 -8.53 10.69
CA HIS A 188 -13.49 -8.03 11.47
C HIS A 188 -13.26 -8.22 12.97
N VAL A 189 -13.57 -7.17 13.74
CA VAL A 189 -13.36 -7.11 15.19
C VAL A 189 -14.16 -8.15 15.97
N SER A 190 -15.27 -8.66 15.40
CA SER A 190 -16.08 -9.72 16.00
C SER A 190 -15.53 -11.13 15.80
N HIS A 191 -14.46 -11.34 15.06
CA HIS A 191 -13.98 -12.70 14.81
C HIS A 191 -13.30 -13.29 16.06
N PRO A 192 -13.50 -14.58 16.43
CA PRO A 192 -12.94 -15.16 17.66
C PRO A 192 -11.41 -15.08 17.76
N ASP A 193 -10.70 -15.21 16.63
CA ASP A 193 -9.23 -15.09 16.55
C ASP A 193 -8.71 -13.64 16.49
N ILE A 194 -9.54 -12.63 16.81
CA ILE A 194 -9.15 -11.19 16.71
C ILE A 194 -7.94 -10.86 17.59
N LEU A 195 -7.84 -11.45 18.77
CA LEU A 195 -6.73 -11.19 19.69
C LEU A 195 -5.39 -11.65 19.10
N ASP A 196 -5.38 -12.80 18.43
CA ASP A 196 -4.20 -13.32 17.73
C ASP A 196 -3.84 -12.43 16.54
N PHE A 197 -4.85 -12.00 15.75
CA PHE A 197 -4.65 -11.10 14.61
C PHE A 197 -4.02 -9.76 15.02
N VAL A 198 -4.47 -9.16 16.12
CA VAL A 198 -3.94 -7.90 16.64
C VAL A 198 -2.46 -8.02 17.03
N THR A 199 -2.03 -9.19 17.49
CA THR A 199 -0.64 -9.47 17.87
C THR A 199 0.22 -10.03 16.72
N ALA A 200 -0.36 -10.28 15.55
CA ALA A 200 0.27 -11.08 14.50
C ALA A 200 1.59 -10.49 13.96
N LYS A 201 1.83 -9.19 14.16
CA LYS A 201 3.06 -8.48 13.78
C LYS A 201 3.87 -7.94 14.95
N ASP A 202 3.67 -8.49 16.15
CA ASP A 202 4.61 -8.26 17.26
C ASP A 202 6.01 -8.77 16.92
N ASP A 203 6.08 -9.88 16.17
CA ASP A 203 7.28 -10.33 15.48
C ASP A 203 7.33 -9.68 14.09
N LEU A 204 8.17 -8.64 13.95
CA LEU A 204 8.33 -7.89 12.71
C LEU A 204 8.95 -8.70 11.56
N THR A 205 9.39 -9.94 11.81
CA THR A 205 9.91 -10.85 10.78
C THR A 205 8.80 -11.66 10.10
N GLN A 206 7.57 -11.63 10.62
CA GLN A 206 6.42 -12.32 10.05
C GLN A 206 5.48 -11.35 9.32
N LEU A 207 4.77 -11.85 8.31
CA LEU A 207 3.76 -11.09 7.56
C LEU A 207 4.34 -9.79 6.99
N THR A 208 5.58 -9.86 6.51
CA THR A 208 6.36 -8.68 6.12
C THR A 208 5.82 -8.01 4.85
N ASN A 209 5.06 -8.74 4.03
CA ASN A 209 4.45 -8.23 2.80
C ASN A 209 3.00 -7.77 2.99
N PHE A 210 2.45 -7.93 4.19
CA PHE A 210 1.12 -7.47 4.55
C PHE A 210 1.14 -6.14 5.29
N ASN A 211 0.25 -5.25 4.88
CA ASN A 211 -0.39 -4.35 5.81
C ASN A 211 -1.57 -5.09 6.48
N ILE A 212 -1.79 -4.88 7.78
CA ILE A 212 -2.89 -5.47 8.53
C ILE A 212 -3.79 -4.37 9.11
N SER A 213 -5.10 -4.58 9.06
CA SER A 213 -6.07 -3.65 9.63
C SER A 213 -7.29 -4.34 10.20
N VAL A 214 -7.77 -3.84 11.33
CA VAL A 214 -8.99 -4.32 11.97
C VAL A 214 -10.18 -3.54 11.42
N MET A 215 -11.17 -4.26 10.89
CA MET A 215 -12.46 -3.70 10.55
C MET A 215 -13.33 -3.61 11.79
N VAL A 216 -13.70 -2.38 12.15
CA VAL A 216 -14.56 -2.07 13.30
C VAL A 216 -15.91 -1.57 12.81
N ASP A 217 -16.97 -2.12 13.38
CA ASP A 217 -18.35 -1.68 13.18
C ASP A 217 -18.74 -0.59 14.20
N ASP A 218 -19.83 0.13 13.93
CA ASP A 218 -20.28 1.20 14.82
C ASP A 218 -20.76 0.65 16.17
N LYS A 219 -21.21 -0.61 16.21
CA LYS A 219 -21.60 -1.31 17.44
C LYS A 219 -20.40 -1.44 18.39
N PHE A 220 -19.24 -1.86 17.87
CA PHE A 220 -18.00 -1.99 18.63
C PHE A 220 -17.53 -0.62 19.12
N MET A 221 -17.46 0.37 18.25
CA MET A 221 -17.01 1.72 18.63
C MET A 221 -17.91 2.37 19.68
N THR A 222 -19.22 2.17 19.57
CA THR A 222 -20.19 2.61 20.59
C THR A 222 -20.02 1.85 21.91
N ALA A 223 -19.72 0.55 21.86
CA ALA A 223 -19.42 -0.23 23.05
C ALA A 223 -18.10 0.21 23.71
N VAL A 224 -17.08 0.57 22.93
CA VAL A 224 -15.83 1.16 23.46
C VAL A 224 -16.12 2.46 24.20
N GLU A 225 -16.90 3.36 23.60
CA GLU A 225 -17.25 4.64 24.24
C GLU A 225 -18.01 4.43 25.55
N ASN A 226 -18.99 3.54 25.56
CA ASN A 226 -19.87 3.28 26.70
C ASN A 226 -19.34 2.24 27.71
N ASP A 227 -18.13 1.74 27.51
CA ASP A 227 -17.55 0.67 28.34
C ASP A 227 -18.37 -0.64 28.37
N GLY A 228 -19.00 -0.97 27.24
CA GLY A 228 -19.93 -2.08 27.09
C GLY A 228 -19.28 -3.41 26.67
N PRO A 229 -20.06 -4.50 26.74
CA PRO A 229 -19.67 -5.79 26.20
C PRO A 229 -19.76 -5.81 24.66
N TYR A 230 -19.00 -6.72 24.04
CA TYR A 230 -19.03 -6.99 22.62
C TYR A 230 -18.84 -8.48 22.35
N ASP A 231 -19.69 -9.04 21.49
CA ASP A 231 -19.72 -10.46 21.17
C ASP A 231 -18.75 -10.80 20.04
N LEU A 232 -17.93 -11.82 20.26
CA LEU A 232 -17.18 -12.47 19.20
C LEU A 232 -18.01 -13.60 18.61
N VAL A 233 -18.21 -13.57 17.30
CA VAL A 233 -19.12 -14.44 16.56
C VAL A 233 -18.32 -15.29 15.58
N ASP A 234 -18.48 -16.60 15.68
CA ASP A 234 -17.89 -17.55 14.72
C ASP A 234 -18.57 -17.38 13.35
N PRO A 235 -17.82 -17.03 12.28
CA PRO A 235 -18.37 -16.79 10.95
C PRO A 235 -19.01 -18.03 10.31
N HIS A 236 -18.64 -19.24 10.75
CA HIS A 236 -19.18 -20.48 10.21
C HIS A 236 -20.50 -20.87 10.86
N SER A 237 -20.56 -20.85 12.20
CA SER A 237 -21.76 -21.24 12.94
C SER A 237 -22.75 -20.10 13.21
N ASN A 238 -22.33 -18.85 13.02
CA ASN A 238 -23.05 -17.62 13.41
C ASN A 238 -23.46 -17.59 14.89
N LYS A 239 -22.76 -18.33 15.74
CA LYS A 239 -22.97 -18.35 17.19
C LYS A 239 -21.95 -17.46 17.89
N VAL A 240 -22.36 -16.89 19.01
CA VAL A 240 -21.45 -16.18 19.93
C VAL A 240 -20.48 -17.22 20.50
N ALA A 241 -19.20 -17.04 20.20
CA ALA A 241 -18.13 -17.87 20.74
C ALA A 241 -17.73 -17.39 22.15
N THR A 242 -17.62 -16.08 22.33
CA THR A 242 -17.34 -15.45 23.62
C THR A 242 -17.78 -13.99 23.60
N THR A 243 -17.92 -13.37 24.77
CA THR A 243 -18.21 -11.95 24.92
C THR A 243 -17.10 -11.32 25.74
N LEU A 244 -16.57 -10.19 25.27
CA LEU A 244 -15.50 -9.45 25.95
C LEU A 244 -15.90 -7.99 26.18
N ARG A 245 -15.16 -7.30 27.04
CA ARG A 245 -15.31 -5.86 27.22
C ARG A 245 -14.67 -5.14 26.04
N ALA A 246 -15.44 -4.32 25.33
CA ALA A 246 -15.01 -3.71 24.08
C ALA A 246 -13.74 -2.85 24.25
N ARG A 247 -13.62 -2.14 25.39
CA ARG A 247 -12.44 -1.33 25.72
C ARG A 247 -11.16 -2.16 25.84
N ASP A 248 -11.22 -3.35 26.43
CA ASP A 248 -10.01 -4.18 26.61
C ASP A 248 -9.44 -4.62 25.25
N LEU A 249 -10.30 -4.96 24.29
CA LEU A 249 -9.89 -5.27 22.92
C LEU A 249 -9.38 -4.01 22.19
N PHE A 250 -10.07 -2.89 22.35
CA PHE A 250 -9.65 -1.63 21.71
C PHE A 250 -8.30 -1.15 22.25
N ASP A 251 -8.07 -1.20 23.56
CA ASP A 251 -6.81 -0.82 24.19
C ASP A 251 -5.67 -1.71 23.72
N LYS A 252 -5.94 -3.00 23.50
CA LYS A 252 -4.99 -3.91 22.86
C LYS A 252 -4.66 -3.48 21.43
N ILE A 253 -5.66 -3.19 20.60
CA ILE A 253 -5.46 -2.68 19.23
C ILE A 253 -4.58 -1.42 19.23
N VAL A 254 -4.92 -0.45 20.08
CA VAL A 254 -4.19 0.81 20.23
C VAL A 254 -2.74 0.56 20.65
N TYR A 255 -2.51 -0.31 21.63
CA TYR A 255 -1.17 -0.63 22.12
C TYR A 255 -0.27 -1.21 21.02
N HIS A 256 -0.76 -2.17 20.24
CA HIS A 256 0.03 -2.77 19.16
C HIS A 256 0.27 -1.78 18.01
N ALA A 257 -0.72 -0.93 17.69
CA ALA A 257 -0.55 0.16 16.73
C ALA A 257 0.50 1.19 17.19
N TRP A 258 0.49 1.56 18.49
CA TRP A 258 1.51 2.42 19.09
C TRP A 258 2.91 1.78 19.08
N LYS A 259 2.98 0.46 19.30
CA LYS A 259 4.22 -0.30 19.37
C LYS A 259 4.85 -0.52 17.98
N THR A 260 4.06 -0.84 16.96
CA THR A 260 4.56 -1.36 15.66
C THR A 260 4.05 -0.58 14.43
N GLY A 261 3.14 0.37 14.62
CA GLY A 261 2.39 1.04 13.54
C GLY A 261 1.21 0.23 13.00
N GLU A 262 0.96 -0.98 13.51
CA GLU A 262 -0.10 -1.87 13.05
C GLU A 262 -0.79 -2.60 14.23
N PRO A 263 -2.07 -2.99 14.11
CA PRO A 263 -2.94 -2.82 12.94
C PRO A 263 -3.51 -1.40 12.80
N GLY A 264 -3.84 -1.03 11.56
CA GLY A 264 -4.72 0.13 11.30
C GLY A 264 -6.17 -0.17 11.63
N LEU A 265 -7.03 0.85 11.59
CA LEU A 265 -8.49 0.71 11.74
C LEU A 265 -9.20 1.00 10.43
N LEU A 266 -10.24 0.21 10.15
CA LEU A 266 -11.11 0.35 8.99
C LEU A 266 -12.56 0.44 9.47
N PHE A 267 -13.24 1.56 9.20
CA PHE A 267 -14.60 1.81 9.68
C PHE A 267 -15.62 1.25 8.68
N VAL A 268 -15.94 -0.04 8.83
CA VAL A 268 -16.67 -0.82 7.81
C VAL A 268 -18.10 -0.33 7.59
N ASP A 269 -18.78 0.08 8.65
CA ASP A 269 -20.14 0.64 8.55
C ASP A 269 -20.14 2.00 7.87
N THR A 270 -19.17 2.87 8.20
CA THR A 270 -18.97 4.13 7.48
C THR A 270 -18.73 3.87 6.01
N ALA A 271 -17.83 2.94 5.65
CA ALA A 271 -17.57 2.62 4.24
C ALA A 271 -18.83 2.11 3.52
N ASN A 272 -19.58 1.19 4.14
CA ASN A 272 -20.79 0.60 3.54
C ASN A 272 -21.98 1.55 3.47
N ARG A 273 -22.06 2.58 4.32
CA ARG A 273 -23.05 3.68 4.16
C ARG A 273 -22.89 4.43 2.84
N TYR A 274 -21.66 4.53 2.32
CA TYR A 274 -21.35 5.18 1.04
C TYR A 274 -21.15 4.19 -0.12
N ASN A 275 -21.48 2.90 0.08
CA ASN A 275 -21.41 1.90 -0.98
C ASN A 275 -22.63 2.03 -1.91
N THR A 276 -22.46 2.78 -3.00
CA THR A 276 -23.50 3.06 -4.00
C THR A 276 -24.04 1.80 -4.72
N VAL A 277 -23.32 0.68 -4.63
CA VAL A 277 -23.66 -0.60 -5.27
C VAL A 277 -23.86 -1.71 -4.24
N ARG A 278 -24.34 -1.38 -3.04
CA ARG A 278 -24.55 -2.33 -1.93
C ARG A 278 -25.44 -3.54 -2.28
N HIS A 279 -26.30 -3.43 -3.30
CA HIS A 279 -27.09 -4.55 -3.83
C HIS A 279 -26.24 -5.69 -4.43
N LEU A 280 -24.96 -5.44 -4.75
CA LEU A 280 -24.00 -6.45 -5.20
C LEU A 280 -23.27 -7.16 -4.04
N GLY A 281 -23.31 -6.57 -2.84
CA GLY A 281 -22.58 -7.04 -1.67
C GLY A 281 -22.06 -5.90 -0.81
N GLU A 282 -21.52 -6.26 0.34
CA GLU A 282 -20.89 -5.33 1.28
C GLU A 282 -19.37 -5.34 1.12
N PHE A 283 -18.75 -4.21 1.41
CA PHE A 283 -17.30 -4.12 1.51
C PHE A 283 -16.79 -4.91 2.70
N LYS A 284 -15.83 -5.79 2.43
CA LYS A 284 -15.19 -6.66 3.43
C LYS A 284 -13.68 -6.51 3.48
N ALA A 285 -13.09 -5.73 2.58
CA ALA A 285 -11.66 -5.48 2.52
C ALA A 285 -11.35 -4.19 1.75
N THR A 286 -10.12 -3.70 1.92
CA THR A 286 -9.54 -2.64 1.09
C THR A 286 -8.35 -3.16 0.32
N ASN A 287 -7.88 -2.40 -0.66
CA ASN A 287 -6.56 -2.59 -1.26
C ASN A 287 -5.41 -2.26 -0.23
N PRO A 288 -4.13 -2.52 -0.57
CA PRO A 288 -2.97 -2.34 0.32
C PRO A 288 -2.86 -1.00 1.06
N CYS A 289 -3.29 0.11 0.46
CA CYS A 289 -3.12 1.44 1.05
C CYS A 289 -4.44 2.04 1.61
N ALA A 290 -5.50 1.23 1.70
CA ALA A 290 -6.80 1.57 2.27
C ALA A 290 -7.60 2.71 1.61
N GLU A 291 -7.18 3.22 0.45
CA GLU A 291 -7.88 4.27 -0.29
C GLU A 291 -9.08 3.76 -1.10
N ILE A 292 -9.16 2.46 -1.37
CA ILE A 292 -10.30 1.85 -2.07
C ILE A 292 -10.85 0.67 -1.27
N TRP A 293 -12.11 0.82 -0.84
CA TRP A 293 -12.95 -0.30 -0.46
C TRP A 293 -13.49 -0.97 -1.72
N LEU A 294 -13.35 -2.28 -1.80
CA LEU A 294 -13.68 -3.06 -2.99
C LEU A 294 -14.56 -4.25 -2.62
N LEU A 295 -15.51 -4.57 -3.50
CA LEU A 295 -16.25 -5.82 -3.46
C LEU A 295 -15.37 -6.99 -3.94
N ASP A 296 -15.86 -8.21 -3.76
CA ASP A 296 -15.18 -9.41 -4.22
C ASP A 296 -14.90 -9.35 -5.73
N HIS A 297 -13.64 -9.60 -6.10
CA HIS A 297 -13.12 -9.50 -7.47
C HIS A 297 -13.15 -8.09 -8.09
N GLU A 298 -13.54 -7.06 -7.33
CA GLU A 298 -13.54 -5.69 -7.81
C GLU A 298 -12.11 -5.12 -7.87
N VAL A 299 -11.95 -4.12 -8.71
CA VAL A 299 -10.67 -3.50 -9.05
C VAL A 299 -10.87 -2.00 -9.25
N CYS A 300 -9.81 -1.22 -9.05
CA CYS A 300 -9.83 0.22 -9.28
C CYS A 300 -8.62 0.72 -10.08
N ASN A 301 -8.90 1.61 -11.03
CA ASN A 301 -7.90 2.39 -11.75
C ASN A 301 -7.74 3.76 -11.08
N LEU A 302 -6.51 4.14 -10.77
CA LEU A 302 -6.20 5.38 -10.04
C LEU A 302 -5.61 6.43 -10.98
N GLY A 303 -5.79 7.70 -10.65
CA GLY A 303 -5.11 8.82 -11.27
C GLY A 303 -5.08 10.01 -10.34
N SER A 304 -4.16 10.95 -10.54
CA SER A 304 -3.99 12.08 -9.61
C SER A 304 -3.74 13.40 -10.33
N ILE A 305 -4.51 14.41 -9.95
CA ILE A 305 -4.33 15.80 -10.37
C ILE A 305 -3.18 16.41 -9.55
N ASN A 306 -2.26 17.10 -10.21
CA ASN A 306 -1.13 17.76 -9.56
C ASN A 306 -1.50 19.17 -9.09
N LEU A 307 -1.89 19.32 -7.83
CA LEU A 307 -2.33 20.61 -7.28
C LEU A 307 -1.23 21.67 -7.25
N ASN A 308 0.04 21.26 -7.23
CA ASN A 308 1.19 22.17 -7.36
C ASN A 308 1.18 22.94 -8.71
N LYS A 309 0.47 22.44 -9.73
CA LYS A 309 0.30 23.08 -11.04
C LYS A 309 -1.06 23.77 -11.22
N MET A 310 -1.87 23.85 -10.17
CA MET A 310 -3.25 24.36 -10.20
C MET A 310 -3.36 25.73 -9.53
N THR A 311 -2.40 26.60 -9.80
CA THR A 311 -2.35 27.96 -9.26
C THR A 311 -2.25 28.98 -10.37
N LYS A 312 -2.76 30.19 -10.12
CA LYS A 312 -2.62 31.36 -10.98
C LYS A 312 -2.30 32.60 -10.15
N ILE A 313 -1.71 33.60 -10.79
CA ILE A 313 -1.43 34.90 -10.16
C ILE A 313 -2.54 35.86 -10.56
N VAL A 314 -3.24 36.42 -9.58
CA VAL A 314 -4.28 37.45 -9.76
C VAL A 314 -3.89 38.62 -8.86
N GLU A 315 -3.74 39.81 -9.45
CA GLU A 315 -3.35 41.04 -8.72
C GLU A 315 -2.08 40.86 -7.86
N GLY A 316 -1.10 40.10 -8.37
CA GLY A 316 0.16 39.81 -7.67
C GLY A 316 0.07 38.79 -6.54
N LYS A 317 -1.10 38.17 -6.31
CA LYS A 317 -1.29 37.11 -5.31
C LYS A 317 -1.53 35.77 -5.97
N THR A 318 -0.93 34.72 -5.42
CA THR A 318 -1.19 33.34 -5.84
C THR A 318 -2.56 32.91 -5.33
N GLN A 319 -3.36 32.33 -6.22
CA GLN A 319 -4.68 31.77 -5.94
C GLN A 319 -4.84 30.41 -6.62
N VAL A 320 -5.77 29.59 -6.13
CA VAL A 320 -6.13 28.33 -6.78
C VAL A 320 -6.78 28.59 -8.14
N ASP A 321 -6.33 27.87 -9.17
CA ASP A 321 -6.94 27.92 -10.49
C ASP A 321 -8.05 26.86 -10.61
N TYR A 322 -9.22 27.19 -10.06
CA TYR A 322 -10.38 26.31 -10.06
C TYR A 322 -10.83 25.93 -11.47
N GLU A 323 -10.76 26.82 -12.46
CA GLU A 323 -11.15 26.47 -13.84
C GLU A 323 -10.22 25.42 -14.46
N LYS A 324 -8.92 25.51 -14.20
CA LYS A 324 -7.98 24.48 -14.61
C LYS A 324 -8.27 23.13 -13.93
N ILE A 325 -8.58 23.13 -12.63
CA ILE A 325 -8.98 21.91 -11.90
C ILE A 325 -10.21 21.28 -12.53
N LYS A 326 -11.25 22.06 -12.86
CA LYS A 326 -12.46 21.54 -13.52
C LYS A 326 -12.11 20.87 -14.86
N ASN A 327 -11.37 21.56 -15.72
CA ASN A 327 -10.98 21.02 -17.04
C ASN A 327 -10.19 19.71 -16.93
N ILE A 328 -9.21 19.65 -16.03
CA ILE A 328 -8.40 18.44 -15.81
C ILE A 328 -9.22 17.33 -15.16
N THR A 329 -10.19 17.66 -14.31
CA THR A 329 -11.10 16.68 -13.71
C THR A 329 -11.92 15.95 -14.77
N HIS A 330 -12.53 16.67 -15.71
CA HIS A 330 -13.29 16.08 -16.82
C HIS A 330 -12.44 15.15 -17.68
N LEU A 331 -11.22 15.58 -18.05
CA LEU A 331 -10.28 14.75 -18.79
C LEU A 331 -9.81 13.53 -17.98
N GLY A 332 -9.56 13.70 -16.68
CA GLY A 332 -9.13 12.64 -15.77
C GLY A 332 -10.18 11.54 -15.60
N ILE A 333 -11.46 11.89 -15.45
CA ILE A 333 -12.55 10.92 -15.38
C ILE A 333 -12.67 10.14 -16.69
N ARG A 334 -12.65 10.83 -17.84
CA ARG A 334 -12.71 10.17 -19.15
C ARG A 334 -11.50 9.25 -19.39
N PHE A 335 -10.31 9.70 -19.00
CA PHE A 335 -9.09 8.90 -19.08
C PHE A 335 -9.23 7.62 -18.25
N LEU A 336 -9.62 7.73 -16.97
CA LEU A 336 -9.75 6.58 -16.08
C LEU A 336 -10.88 5.62 -16.50
N ASP A 337 -11.98 6.13 -17.05
CA ASP A 337 -13.03 5.28 -17.64
C ASP A 337 -12.48 4.48 -18.83
N ASN A 338 -11.67 5.11 -19.69
CA ASN A 338 -11.06 4.42 -20.83
C ASN A 338 -10.00 3.38 -20.38
N VAL A 339 -9.30 3.60 -19.26
CA VAL A 339 -8.36 2.60 -18.72
C VAL A 339 -9.07 1.26 -18.47
N ILE A 340 -10.35 1.27 -18.09
CA ILE A 340 -11.13 0.05 -17.84
C ILE A 340 -11.22 -0.81 -19.11
N ASP A 341 -11.44 -0.16 -20.26
CA ASP A 341 -11.67 -0.82 -21.55
C ASP A 341 -10.36 -1.09 -22.32
N ALA A 342 -9.32 -0.28 -22.09
CA ALA A 342 -7.99 -0.47 -22.68
C ALA A 342 -7.17 -1.58 -22.01
N GLY A 343 -7.48 -1.93 -20.76
CA GLY A 343 -6.74 -2.93 -19.98
C GLY A 343 -7.29 -4.35 -20.10
N GLU A 344 -6.44 -5.34 -19.84
CA GLU A 344 -6.83 -6.73 -19.58
C GLU A 344 -6.62 -7.10 -18.11
N TYR A 345 -7.47 -7.99 -17.60
CA TYR A 345 -7.44 -8.38 -16.19
C TYR A 345 -6.84 -9.77 -15.98
N PRO A 346 -6.32 -10.07 -14.77
CA PRO A 346 -5.69 -11.35 -14.47
C PRO A 346 -6.63 -12.54 -14.57
N THR A 347 -7.93 -12.36 -14.28
CA THR A 347 -8.94 -13.42 -14.34
C THR A 347 -10.25 -12.93 -14.97
N PRO A 348 -11.09 -13.84 -15.50
CA PRO A 348 -12.39 -13.48 -16.08
C PRO A 348 -13.35 -12.82 -15.09
N GLU A 349 -13.36 -13.25 -13.82
CA GLU A 349 -14.23 -12.70 -12.79
C GLU A 349 -13.87 -11.24 -12.49
N ILE A 350 -12.58 -10.93 -12.40
CA ILE A 350 -12.09 -9.57 -12.24
C ILE A 350 -12.46 -8.73 -13.47
N ALA A 351 -12.29 -9.27 -14.68
CA ALA A 351 -12.64 -8.57 -15.91
C ALA A 351 -14.14 -8.22 -15.97
N MET A 352 -14.98 -9.18 -15.58
CA MET A 352 -16.43 -9.00 -15.51
C MET A 352 -16.78 -7.93 -14.49
N MET A 353 -16.22 -8.00 -13.28
CA MET A 353 -16.53 -7.07 -12.20
C MET A 353 -16.06 -5.65 -12.52
N ALA A 354 -14.85 -5.49 -13.07
CA ALA A 354 -14.32 -4.20 -13.52
C ALA A 354 -15.26 -3.50 -14.51
N LYS A 355 -15.74 -4.23 -15.52
CA LYS A 355 -16.67 -3.70 -16.53
C LYS A 355 -18.08 -3.47 -15.97
N LYS A 356 -18.49 -4.27 -14.98
CA LYS A 356 -19.82 -4.24 -14.37
C LYS A 356 -20.01 -3.01 -13.47
N THR A 357 -19.02 -2.68 -12.62
CA THR A 357 -19.12 -1.52 -11.70
C THR A 357 -18.43 -0.27 -12.21
N ARG A 358 -17.41 -0.42 -13.05
CA ARG A 358 -16.62 0.67 -13.62
C ARG A 358 -16.06 1.64 -12.56
N ARG A 359 -15.63 1.09 -11.42
CA ARG A 359 -15.04 1.87 -10.32
C ARG A 359 -13.72 2.52 -10.73
N ILE A 360 -13.57 3.81 -10.44
CA ILE A 360 -12.32 4.56 -10.63
C ILE A 360 -12.00 5.38 -9.38
N GLY A 361 -10.76 5.87 -9.30
CA GLY A 361 -10.26 6.69 -8.20
C GLY A 361 -9.41 7.85 -8.70
N LEU A 362 -10.06 8.96 -9.05
CA LEU A 362 -9.42 10.24 -9.30
C LEU A 362 -9.10 10.92 -7.96
N GLY A 363 -7.83 11.18 -7.73
CA GLY A 363 -7.33 11.84 -6.54
C GLY A 363 -6.49 13.07 -6.86
N VAL A 364 -5.72 13.49 -5.87
CA VAL A 364 -4.77 14.58 -5.98
C VAL A 364 -3.39 14.17 -5.50
N MET A 365 -2.39 14.95 -5.91
CA MET A 365 -1.05 15.02 -5.33
C MET A 365 -0.64 16.48 -5.27
N GLY A 366 0.43 16.80 -4.53
CA GLY A 366 0.93 18.16 -4.46
C GLY A 366 0.14 19.10 -3.55
N PHE A 367 -0.66 18.56 -2.63
CA PHE A 367 -1.51 19.40 -1.77
C PHE A 367 -0.69 20.27 -0.82
N ALA A 368 0.38 19.74 -0.21
CA ALA A 368 1.24 20.53 0.67
C ALA A 368 1.94 21.67 -0.10
N ASP A 369 2.39 21.40 -1.34
CA ASP A 369 3.01 22.43 -2.18
C ASP A 369 2.03 23.47 -2.69
N LEU A 370 0.75 23.11 -2.86
CA LEU A 370 -0.31 24.09 -3.09
C LEU A 370 -0.42 25.05 -1.90
N LEU A 371 -0.46 24.53 -0.67
CA LEU A 371 -0.56 25.36 0.53
C LEU A 371 0.66 26.27 0.71
N TYR A 372 1.88 25.77 0.44
CA TYR A 372 3.09 26.58 0.46
C TYR A 372 3.02 27.76 -0.52
N GLN A 373 2.51 27.53 -1.72
CA GLN A 373 2.32 28.58 -2.74
C GLN A 373 1.26 29.61 -2.34
N LEU A 374 0.24 29.19 -1.59
CA LEU A 374 -0.80 30.07 -1.04
C LEU A 374 -0.33 30.79 0.24
N GLY A 375 0.84 30.42 0.79
CA GLY A 375 1.34 30.95 2.06
C GLY A 375 0.53 30.48 3.28
N LEU A 376 -0.05 29.28 3.22
CA LEU A 376 -0.90 28.72 4.26
C LEU A 376 -0.19 27.55 4.99
N PRO A 377 -0.25 27.49 6.32
CA PRO A 377 0.16 26.31 7.09
C PRO A 377 -0.73 25.11 6.77
N TYR A 378 -0.17 23.90 6.80
CA TYR A 378 -0.95 22.68 6.57
C TYR A 378 -1.97 22.46 7.70
N SER A 379 -1.55 22.70 8.94
CA SER A 379 -2.35 22.55 10.17
C SER A 379 -3.42 23.64 10.38
N SER A 380 -3.62 24.54 9.41
CA SER A 380 -4.55 25.66 9.54
C SER A 380 -5.99 25.31 9.14
N GLU A 381 -6.97 26.01 9.73
CA GLU A 381 -8.36 25.91 9.32
C GLU A 381 -8.55 26.33 7.85
N GLU A 382 -7.83 27.37 7.41
CA GLU A 382 -7.80 27.80 6.02
C GLU A 382 -7.24 26.72 5.10
N GLY A 383 -6.17 26.02 5.51
CA GLY A 383 -5.63 24.87 4.77
C GLY A 383 -6.66 23.77 4.59
N ARG A 384 -7.38 23.40 5.67
CA ARG A 384 -8.49 22.44 5.61
C ARG A 384 -9.65 22.94 4.74
N LYS A 385 -9.94 24.24 4.74
CA LYS A 385 -10.95 24.84 3.87
C LYS A 385 -10.58 24.69 2.39
N ILE A 386 -9.31 24.93 2.03
CA ILE A 386 -8.82 24.69 0.66
C ILE A 386 -8.95 23.22 0.28
N ALA A 387 -8.63 22.27 1.18
CA ALA A 387 -8.84 20.85 0.93
C ALA A 387 -10.30 20.53 0.58
N LYS A 388 -11.25 21.05 1.39
CA LYS A 388 -12.68 20.88 1.15
C LYS A 388 -13.12 21.48 -0.18
N GLU A 389 -12.74 22.73 -0.45
CA GLU A 389 -13.11 23.44 -1.68
C GLU A 389 -12.61 22.72 -2.94
N VAL A 390 -11.33 22.35 -2.96
CA VAL A 390 -10.70 21.64 -4.09
C VAL A 390 -11.37 20.29 -4.31
N MET A 391 -11.53 19.46 -3.27
CA MET A 391 -12.14 18.15 -3.47
C MET A 391 -13.63 18.20 -3.76
N LYS A 392 -14.35 19.18 -3.22
CA LYS A 392 -15.75 19.42 -3.59
C LYS A 392 -15.88 19.64 -5.09
N ILE A 393 -15.06 20.53 -5.66
CA ILE A 393 -15.06 20.83 -7.10
C ILE A 393 -14.69 19.60 -7.92
N ILE A 394 -13.63 18.87 -7.53
CA ILE A 394 -13.22 17.64 -8.23
C ILE A 394 -14.34 16.59 -8.20
N ASN A 395 -15.03 16.43 -7.07
CA ASN A 395 -16.11 15.45 -6.96
C ASN A 395 -17.36 15.87 -7.74
N GLU A 396 -17.78 17.14 -7.65
CA GLU A 396 -18.95 17.66 -8.37
C GLU A 396 -18.74 17.62 -9.89
N GLU A 397 -17.60 18.13 -10.38
CA GLU A 397 -17.27 18.06 -11.80
C GLU A 397 -17.00 16.63 -12.27
N GLY A 398 -16.41 15.80 -11.42
CA GLY A 398 -16.18 14.40 -11.76
C GLY A 398 -17.47 13.62 -11.97
N TRP A 399 -18.51 13.90 -11.16
CA TRP A 399 -19.84 13.32 -11.38
C TRP A 399 -20.49 13.85 -12.66
N LYS A 400 -20.38 15.15 -12.97
CA LYS A 400 -20.84 15.71 -14.25
C LYS A 400 -20.17 15.03 -15.44
N ALA A 401 -18.85 14.84 -15.39
CA ALA A 401 -18.09 14.13 -16.41
C ALA A 401 -18.58 12.67 -16.57
N SER A 402 -18.84 11.97 -15.46
CA SER A 402 -19.38 10.61 -15.50
C SER A 402 -20.79 10.55 -16.11
N GLU A 403 -21.65 11.54 -15.84
CA GLU A 403 -22.99 11.67 -16.45
C GLU A 403 -22.90 11.99 -17.95
N GLU A 404 -21.95 12.83 -18.37
CA GLU A 404 -21.68 13.12 -19.78
C GLU A 404 -21.20 11.88 -20.54
N ILE A 405 -20.24 11.13 -19.98
CA ILE A 405 -19.78 9.88 -20.58
C ILE A 405 -20.91 8.85 -20.62
N ALA A 406 -21.82 8.83 -19.64
CA ALA A 406 -22.97 7.93 -19.65
C ALA A 406 -23.94 8.22 -20.80
N LYS A 407 -24.11 9.49 -21.18
CA LYS A 407 -24.92 9.87 -22.36
C LYS A 407 -24.29 9.36 -23.65
N GLU A 408 -22.96 9.36 -23.74
CA GLU A 408 -22.22 8.92 -24.93
C GLU A 408 -22.08 7.38 -25.01
N LYS A 409 -21.74 6.73 -23.89
CA LYS A 409 -21.30 5.32 -23.84
C LYS A 409 -22.26 4.40 -23.07
N GLY A 410 -23.33 4.94 -22.50
CA GLY A 410 -24.24 4.25 -21.59
C GLY A 410 -23.79 4.24 -20.13
N ALA A 411 -24.72 4.03 -19.20
CA ALA A 411 -24.43 3.88 -17.78
C ALA A 411 -23.58 2.64 -17.46
N PHE A 412 -23.02 2.56 -16.25
CA PHE A 412 -22.38 1.32 -15.81
C PHE A 412 -23.40 0.17 -15.73
N PRO A 413 -23.03 -1.07 -16.11
CA PRO A 413 -23.98 -2.19 -16.20
C PRO A 413 -24.74 -2.53 -14.91
N ALA A 414 -24.13 -2.37 -13.73
CA ALA A 414 -24.76 -2.65 -12.44
C ALA A 414 -25.53 -1.47 -11.83
N ILE A 415 -26.00 -0.52 -12.65
CA ILE A 415 -26.74 0.63 -12.13
C ILE A 415 -28.11 0.24 -11.54
N ARG A 416 -28.74 -0.83 -12.04
CA ARG A 416 -30.02 -1.33 -11.52
C ARG A 416 -29.85 -1.88 -10.10
N GLY A 417 -30.62 -1.37 -9.14
CA GLY A 417 -30.53 -1.65 -7.72
C GLY A 417 -29.53 -0.75 -6.97
N SER A 418 -28.77 0.09 -7.68
CA SER A 418 -27.82 1.04 -7.07
C SER A 418 -28.53 2.25 -6.46
N ASP A 419 -27.81 3.01 -5.65
CA ASP A 419 -28.33 4.28 -5.13
C ASP A 419 -28.56 5.33 -6.23
N PHE A 420 -27.83 5.23 -7.36
CA PHE A 420 -28.05 6.12 -8.50
C PHE A 420 -29.40 5.88 -9.17
N GLU A 421 -29.83 4.62 -9.30
CA GLU A 421 -31.17 4.30 -9.84
C GLU A 421 -32.26 4.88 -8.94
N LYS A 422 -32.14 4.75 -7.62
CA LYS A 422 -33.09 5.34 -6.65
C LYS A 422 -33.15 6.86 -6.76
N GLN A 423 -32.05 7.50 -7.12
CA GLN A 423 -31.93 8.95 -7.33
C GLN A 423 -32.35 9.39 -8.75
N GLY A 424 -32.64 8.47 -9.67
CA GLY A 424 -32.90 8.78 -11.07
C GLY A 424 -31.67 9.32 -11.83
N ARG A 425 -30.46 9.09 -11.31
CA ARG A 425 -29.20 9.56 -11.91
C ARG A 425 -28.62 8.50 -12.84
N ILE A 426 -28.13 8.92 -14.00
CA ILE A 426 -27.51 8.05 -15.00
C ILE A 426 -26.03 8.41 -15.09
N VAL A 427 -25.16 7.55 -14.54
CA VAL A 427 -23.72 7.76 -14.43
C VAL A 427 -22.93 6.61 -15.08
N ARG A 428 -21.70 6.87 -15.51
CA ARG A 428 -20.83 5.87 -16.15
C ARG A 428 -20.05 5.02 -15.16
N ASN A 429 -19.88 5.47 -13.92
CA ASN A 429 -19.02 4.85 -12.91
C ASN A 429 -19.76 4.73 -11.57
N CYS A 430 -19.53 3.64 -10.81
CA CYS A 430 -20.16 3.49 -9.48
C CYS A 430 -19.52 4.38 -8.40
N ALA A 431 -18.26 4.75 -8.56
CA ALA A 431 -17.50 5.67 -7.71
C ALA A 431 -16.36 6.28 -8.52
N ILE A 432 -15.96 7.51 -8.18
CA ILE A 432 -15.09 8.34 -9.03
C ILE A 432 -13.85 8.91 -8.35
N THR A 433 -13.87 9.15 -7.03
CA THR A 433 -12.80 9.86 -6.32
C THR A 433 -12.16 9.01 -5.23
N ALA A 434 -10.84 9.11 -5.08
CA ALA A 434 -10.04 8.43 -4.06
C ALA A 434 -8.71 9.17 -3.86
N ILE A 435 -8.20 9.27 -2.64
CA ILE A 435 -6.87 9.87 -2.40
C ILE A 435 -5.84 8.77 -2.15
N ALA A 436 -4.98 8.53 -3.13
CA ALA A 436 -3.89 7.56 -3.03
C ALA A 436 -2.61 8.20 -2.45
N PRO A 437 -1.65 7.40 -1.95
CA PRO A 437 -0.37 7.94 -1.44
C PRO A 437 0.51 8.64 -2.48
N THR A 438 0.32 8.29 -3.76
CA THR A 438 1.11 8.76 -4.92
C THR A 438 2.64 8.64 -4.79
N GLY A 439 3.18 7.79 -3.91
CA GLY A 439 4.61 7.79 -3.53
C GLY A 439 5.67 7.89 -4.66
N THR A 440 5.62 7.08 -5.71
CA THR A 440 6.55 7.26 -6.87
C THR A 440 6.05 8.32 -7.85
N LEU A 441 4.74 8.49 -7.95
CA LEU A 441 4.09 9.38 -8.91
C LEU A 441 4.36 10.86 -8.58
N SER A 442 4.32 11.22 -7.30
CA SER A 442 4.62 12.55 -6.80
C SER A 442 6.09 12.93 -7.05
N MET A 443 7.00 11.96 -6.96
CA MET A 443 8.40 12.17 -7.33
C MET A 443 8.57 12.44 -8.84
N VAL A 444 7.84 11.72 -9.69
CA VAL A 444 7.80 12.00 -11.15
C VAL A 444 7.19 13.38 -11.41
N ALA A 445 6.17 13.78 -10.66
CA ALA A 445 5.54 15.09 -10.76
C ALA A 445 6.31 16.22 -10.04
N ASN A 446 7.42 15.89 -9.38
CA ASN A 446 8.21 16.77 -8.51
C ASN A 446 7.36 17.58 -7.52
N THR A 447 6.59 16.85 -6.70
CA THR A 447 5.56 17.40 -5.82
C THR A 447 5.35 16.49 -4.59
N SER A 448 4.58 16.95 -3.62
CA SER A 448 4.18 16.21 -2.40
C SER A 448 3.22 15.06 -2.70
N GLY A 449 3.23 14.03 -1.85
CA GLY A 449 2.42 12.82 -2.01
C GLY A 449 0.97 13.02 -1.59
N GLY A 450 0.02 12.58 -2.39
CA GLY A 450 -1.41 12.56 -2.07
C GLY A 450 -1.93 13.87 -1.45
N CYS A 451 -2.59 13.70 -0.30
CA CYS A 451 -2.92 14.78 0.62
C CYS A 451 -1.91 14.90 1.79
N GLU A 452 -0.80 14.17 1.76
CA GLU A 452 0.20 14.17 2.84
C GLU A 452 0.94 15.52 2.89
N PRO A 453 1.31 16.00 4.10
CA PRO A 453 2.35 17.01 4.22
C PRO A 453 3.70 16.46 3.74
N ASN A 454 4.63 17.35 3.40
CA ASN A 454 5.99 16.92 3.09
C ASN A 454 6.61 16.30 4.36
N PHE A 455 7.26 15.15 4.22
CA PHE A 455 7.98 14.51 5.33
C PHE A 455 9.20 15.33 5.77
N ALA A 456 9.92 15.88 4.80
CA ALA A 456 11.04 16.77 5.00
C ALA A 456 11.15 17.73 3.80
N LEU A 457 11.63 18.95 4.04
CA LEU A 457 11.85 19.96 2.99
C LEU A 457 13.19 19.81 2.30
N ALA A 458 14.16 19.19 2.97
CA ALA A 458 15.39 18.72 2.37
C ALA A 458 15.67 17.31 2.88
N TYR A 459 16.13 16.40 2.01
CA TYR A 459 16.52 15.06 2.44
C TYR A 459 17.51 14.44 1.45
N ILE A 460 18.32 13.53 1.98
CA ILE A 460 19.28 12.77 1.17
C ILE A 460 18.68 11.40 0.89
N LYS A 461 18.44 11.07 -0.38
CA LYS A 461 17.91 9.76 -0.77
C LYS A 461 18.99 8.93 -1.46
N ASN A 462 19.23 7.76 -0.90
CA ASN A 462 20.03 6.71 -1.54
C ASN A 462 19.10 5.90 -2.47
N SER A 463 19.40 5.86 -3.76
CA SER A 463 18.66 5.00 -4.67
C SER A 463 19.37 3.65 -4.82
N HIS A 464 18.81 2.61 -4.20
CA HIS A 464 19.35 1.25 -4.31
C HIS A 464 19.40 0.73 -5.76
N SER A 465 18.55 1.25 -6.65
CA SER A 465 18.51 0.82 -8.07
C SER A 465 19.66 1.38 -8.91
N ILE A 466 20.26 2.52 -8.51
CA ILE A 466 21.32 3.21 -9.28
C ILE A 466 22.59 3.52 -8.44
N LYS A 467 22.66 3.09 -7.17
CA LYS A 467 23.82 3.26 -6.27
C LYS A 467 24.33 4.70 -6.14
N GLU A 468 23.44 5.69 -6.17
CA GLU A 468 23.77 7.11 -6.02
C GLU A 468 22.98 7.78 -4.89
N THR A 469 23.54 8.87 -4.36
CA THR A 469 23.02 9.67 -3.24
C THR A 469 22.59 11.04 -3.75
N PHE A 470 21.35 11.47 -3.48
CA PHE A 470 20.82 12.74 -3.98
C PHE A 470 20.24 13.59 -2.87
N THR A 471 20.56 14.88 -2.86
CA THR A 471 19.88 15.87 -2.01
C THR A 471 18.65 16.38 -2.75
N TYR A 472 17.47 16.10 -2.20
CA TYR A 472 16.22 16.72 -2.62
C TYR A 472 15.99 17.95 -1.76
N VAL A 473 15.60 19.07 -2.37
CA VAL A 473 15.15 20.27 -1.67
C VAL A 473 13.81 20.70 -2.27
N ASN A 474 12.84 21.04 -1.42
CA ASN A 474 11.56 21.56 -1.85
C ASN A 474 11.76 22.90 -2.58
N GLN A 475 11.29 22.97 -3.83
CA GLN A 475 11.54 24.13 -4.69
C GLN A 475 10.94 25.43 -4.13
N HIS A 476 9.77 25.35 -3.49
CA HIS A 476 9.08 26.53 -2.94
C HIS A 476 9.83 27.10 -1.75
N PHE A 477 10.32 26.22 -0.88
CA PHE A 477 11.16 26.62 0.25
C PHE A 477 12.48 27.24 -0.23
N GLU A 478 13.16 26.60 -1.18
CA GLU A 478 14.40 27.10 -1.77
C GLU A 478 14.22 28.49 -2.39
N ASN A 479 13.14 28.71 -3.13
CA ASN A 479 12.83 29.98 -3.77
C ASN A 479 12.63 31.10 -2.74
N ILE A 480 11.87 30.84 -1.67
CA ILE A 480 11.65 31.81 -0.59
C ILE A 480 12.94 32.09 0.17
N ALA A 481 13.75 31.06 0.44
CA ALA A 481 15.05 31.21 1.08
C ALA A 481 15.99 32.12 0.27
N LYS A 482 16.04 31.94 -1.05
CA LYS A 482 16.84 32.79 -1.95
C LYS A 482 16.27 34.20 -2.03
N GLN A 483 14.96 34.36 -2.17
CA GLN A 483 14.30 35.66 -2.28
C GLN A 483 14.49 36.51 -1.01
N ARG A 484 14.45 35.89 0.17
CA ARG A 484 14.59 36.56 1.47
C ARG A 484 16.02 36.57 2.01
N GLY A 485 16.98 36.05 1.24
CA GLY A 485 18.41 36.16 1.55
C GLY A 485 18.93 35.28 2.70
N PHE A 486 18.21 34.24 3.09
CA PHE A 486 18.66 33.29 4.13
C PHE A 486 19.11 31.94 3.56
N TYR A 487 19.16 31.79 2.23
CA TYR A 487 19.64 30.56 1.60
C TYR A 487 21.17 30.40 1.74
N SER A 488 21.60 29.24 2.24
CA SER A 488 22.98 28.75 2.13
C SER A 488 22.98 27.24 1.91
N LYS A 489 24.08 26.69 1.36
CA LYS A 489 24.20 25.23 1.15
C LYS A 489 24.26 24.51 2.50
N GLU A 490 24.96 25.10 3.45
CA GLU A 490 25.12 24.64 4.83
C GLU A 490 23.77 24.58 5.55
N LEU A 491 22.88 25.55 5.32
CA LEU A 491 21.52 25.52 5.85
C LEU A 491 20.71 24.36 5.25
N MET A 492 20.77 24.14 3.94
CA MET A 492 20.06 23.01 3.30
C MET A 492 20.57 21.66 3.81
N GLU A 493 21.87 21.52 4.03
CA GLU A 493 22.47 20.33 4.64
C GLU A 493 22.02 20.14 6.09
N THR A 494 21.95 21.23 6.87
CA THR A 494 21.43 21.21 8.25
C THR A 494 19.98 20.73 8.28
N ILE A 495 19.13 21.30 7.42
CA ILE A 495 17.72 20.90 7.29
C ILE A 495 17.61 19.44 6.84
N ALA A 496 18.46 18.98 5.91
CA ALA A 496 18.46 17.59 5.46
C ALA A 496 18.89 16.59 6.54
N ASN A 497 19.79 17.00 7.44
CA ASN A 497 20.25 16.18 8.56
C ASN A 497 19.29 16.21 9.76
N GLN A 498 18.53 17.29 9.95
CA GLN A 498 17.59 17.43 11.05
C GLN A 498 16.16 16.98 10.70
N GLY A 499 15.76 17.15 9.44
CA GLY A 499 14.44 16.80 8.93
C GLY A 499 13.30 17.75 9.32
N THR A 500 13.56 18.75 10.16
CA THR A 500 12.58 19.77 10.60
C THR A 500 13.22 21.16 10.62
N LEU A 501 12.39 22.20 10.55
CA LEU A 501 12.82 23.61 10.67
C LEU A 501 12.87 24.11 12.13
N ASP A 502 12.35 23.33 13.08
CA ASP A 502 12.32 23.72 14.49
C ASP A 502 13.73 23.88 15.06
N GLY A 503 13.97 24.94 15.83
CA GLY A 503 15.30 25.21 16.40
C GLY A 503 16.37 25.73 15.43
N ILE A 504 16.03 26.01 14.16
CA ILE A 504 16.96 26.64 13.20
C ILE A 504 16.72 28.16 13.14
N ASP A 505 17.51 28.95 13.85
CA ASP A 505 17.29 30.39 14.02
C ASP A 505 17.43 31.21 12.73
N GLU A 506 18.17 30.70 11.74
CA GLU A 506 18.36 31.31 10.42
C GLU A 506 17.08 31.37 9.60
N VAL A 507 16.07 30.53 9.91
CA VAL A 507 14.80 30.49 9.18
C VAL A 507 13.77 31.37 9.91
N PRO A 508 13.18 32.38 9.23
CA PRO A 508 12.15 33.23 9.81
C PRO A 508 10.93 32.45 10.33
N GLN A 509 10.34 32.86 11.45
CA GLN A 509 9.23 32.15 12.09
C GLN A 509 7.96 32.07 11.22
N ASP A 510 7.69 33.09 10.40
CA ASP A 510 6.57 33.07 9.46
C ASP A 510 6.80 32.02 8.35
N VAL A 511 8.05 31.81 7.92
CA VAL A 511 8.41 30.74 6.97
C VAL A 511 8.26 29.38 7.63
N LYS A 512 8.74 29.19 8.87
CA LYS A 512 8.57 27.93 9.61
C LYS A 512 7.10 27.52 9.72
N LYS A 513 6.23 28.50 9.99
CA LYS A 513 4.79 28.28 10.10
C LYS A 513 4.14 27.84 8.78
N ILE A 514 4.61 28.34 7.64
CA ILE A 514 4.06 27.95 6.32
C ILE A 514 4.59 26.58 5.92
N PHE A 515 5.89 26.35 6.10
CA PHE A 515 6.59 25.16 5.64
C PHE A 515 6.62 24.05 6.69
N GLU A 516 5.46 23.75 7.28
CA GLU A 516 5.29 22.62 8.18
C GLU A 516 5.58 21.30 7.46
N VAL A 517 6.32 20.42 8.12
CA VAL A 517 6.50 19.03 7.70
C VAL A 517 5.73 18.09 8.61
N SER A 518 5.61 16.82 8.20
CA SER A 518 4.77 15.82 8.87
C SER A 518 4.94 15.76 10.40
N PHE A 519 6.16 15.89 10.93
CA PHE A 519 6.39 15.81 12.38
C PHE A 519 6.14 17.11 13.14
N ASN A 520 5.94 18.24 12.47
CA ASN A 520 5.51 19.50 13.12
C ASN A 520 3.99 19.51 13.35
N ILE A 521 3.25 18.65 12.66
CA ILE A 521 1.79 18.66 12.62
C ILE A 521 1.27 17.69 13.67
N SER A 522 0.29 18.11 14.46
CA SER A 522 -0.32 17.24 15.47
C SER A 522 -1.11 16.10 14.81
N ALA A 523 -1.26 14.99 15.53
CA ALA A 523 -2.07 13.87 15.06
C ALA A 523 -3.53 14.28 14.80
N GLU A 524 -4.10 15.13 15.66
CA GLU A 524 -5.42 15.73 15.48
C GLU A 524 -5.52 16.45 14.12
N GLU A 525 -4.54 17.29 13.79
CA GLU A 525 -4.55 18.05 12.54
C GLU A 525 -4.41 17.17 11.30
N HIS A 526 -3.64 16.08 11.38
CA HIS A 526 -3.63 15.06 10.34
C HIS A 526 -5.01 14.42 10.12
N ILE A 527 -5.73 14.11 11.20
CA ILE A 527 -7.06 13.48 11.15
C ILE A 527 -8.10 14.45 10.62
N LEU A 528 -8.10 15.70 11.09
CA LEU A 528 -9.02 16.73 10.62
C LEU A 528 -8.82 17.04 9.14
N MET A 529 -7.57 17.06 8.66
CA MET A 529 -7.29 17.17 7.23
C MET A 529 -7.80 15.96 6.46
N GLN A 530 -7.58 14.73 6.96
CA GLN A 530 -8.12 13.52 6.34
C GLN A 530 -9.65 13.58 6.21
N ALA A 531 -10.33 13.99 7.28
CA ALA A 531 -11.78 14.14 7.30
C ALA A 531 -12.27 15.19 6.30
N ALA A 532 -11.54 16.32 6.18
CA ALA A 532 -11.84 17.36 5.19
C ALA A 532 -11.79 16.85 3.75
N PHE A 533 -10.82 15.99 3.41
CA PHE A 533 -10.80 15.31 2.11
C PHE A 533 -11.93 14.27 1.99
N GLN A 534 -12.14 13.46 3.02
CA GLN A 534 -13.08 12.33 2.99
C GLN A 534 -14.52 12.74 2.72
N GLU A 535 -14.93 13.94 3.16
CA GLU A 535 -16.27 14.52 2.98
C GLU A 535 -16.69 14.61 1.48
N HIS A 536 -15.71 14.72 0.58
CA HIS A 536 -15.93 14.82 -0.87
C HIS A 536 -15.28 13.68 -1.66
N VAL A 537 -15.00 12.54 -1.02
CA VAL A 537 -14.38 11.37 -1.65
C VAL A 537 -15.32 10.16 -1.62
N SER A 538 -15.67 9.64 -2.80
CA SER A 538 -16.61 8.51 -2.93
C SER A 538 -16.02 7.20 -2.42
N ASN A 539 -14.74 6.93 -2.69
CA ASN A 539 -14.00 5.80 -2.11
C ASN A 539 -13.42 6.23 -0.74
N ALA A 540 -12.13 6.06 -0.48
CA ALA A 540 -11.50 6.46 0.78
C ALA A 540 -10.22 7.29 0.56
N VAL A 541 -9.58 7.68 1.67
CA VAL A 541 -8.37 8.50 1.71
C VAL A 541 -7.26 7.67 2.36
N SER A 542 -6.16 7.47 1.64
CA SER A 542 -4.92 7.00 2.25
C SER A 542 -4.25 8.17 2.95
N LYS A 543 -4.12 8.06 4.28
CA LYS A 543 -3.46 9.05 5.11
C LYS A 543 -2.73 8.36 6.27
N THR A 544 -1.49 8.76 6.49
CA THR A 544 -0.73 8.40 7.69
C THR A 544 -0.95 9.48 8.76
N ILE A 545 -1.40 9.08 9.93
CA ILE A 545 -1.48 9.93 11.12
C ILE A 545 -0.16 9.78 11.85
N ASN A 546 0.75 10.74 11.66
CA ASN A 546 2.06 10.70 12.30
C ASN A 546 1.94 11.14 13.76
N PHE A 547 2.63 10.41 14.63
CA PHE A 547 2.81 10.73 16.03
C PHE A 547 4.30 10.89 16.32
N SER A 548 4.64 11.81 17.23
CA SER A 548 6.01 11.93 17.72
C SER A 548 6.45 10.68 18.48
N ASN A 549 7.76 10.48 18.62
CA ASN A 549 8.29 9.31 19.34
C ASN A 549 7.79 9.22 20.79
N SER A 550 7.60 10.39 21.42
CA SER A 550 7.11 10.54 22.80
C SER A 550 5.60 10.41 22.95
N ALA A 551 4.84 10.19 21.86
CA ALA A 551 3.40 10.09 21.94
C ALA A 551 2.96 8.94 22.85
N THR A 552 1.93 9.15 23.64
CA THR A 552 1.40 8.12 24.56
C THR A 552 0.40 7.21 23.87
N ILE A 553 0.10 6.06 24.49
CA ILE A 553 -0.95 5.15 24.04
C ILE A 553 -2.31 5.86 24.03
N ASP A 554 -2.59 6.68 25.04
CA ASP A 554 -3.84 7.45 25.13
C ASP A 554 -4.00 8.45 23.98
N GLN A 555 -2.93 9.10 23.53
CA GLN A 555 -2.99 9.98 22.36
C GLN A 555 -3.32 9.21 21.07
N VAL A 556 -2.81 7.99 20.91
CA VAL A 556 -3.17 7.13 19.78
C VAL A 556 -4.64 6.69 19.87
N LYS A 557 -5.10 6.37 21.09
CA LYS A 557 -6.50 6.05 21.39
C LYS A 557 -7.44 7.20 21.00
N GLU A 558 -7.13 8.41 21.45
CA GLU A 558 -7.85 9.63 21.12
C GLU A 558 -7.87 9.89 19.61
N GLY A 559 -6.73 9.68 18.94
CA GLY A 559 -6.63 9.79 17.48
C GLY A 559 -7.58 8.83 16.74
N TYR A 560 -7.64 7.56 17.14
CA TYR A 560 -8.58 6.62 16.54
C TYR A 560 -10.05 6.97 16.82
N MET A 561 -10.37 7.39 18.05
CA MET A 561 -11.72 7.84 18.39
C MET A 561 -12.13 9.08 17.59
N LEU A 562 -11.21 10.04 17.41
CA LEU A 562 -11.43 11.23 16.59
C LEU A 562 -11.67 10.83 15.12
N ALA A 563 -10.83 9.96 14.55
CA ALA A 563 -10.98 9.52 13.16
C ALA A 563 -12.35 8.87 12.89
N TRP A 564 -12.85 8.06 13.83
CA TRP A 564 -14.20 7.50 13.76
C TRP A 564 -15.28 8.59 13.82
N LYS A 565 -15.22 9.46 14.84
CA LYS A 565 -16.19 10.55 15.05
C LYS A 565 -16.22 11.57 13.91
N SER A 566 -15.09 11.78 13.24
CA SER A 566 -14.97 12.67 12.08
C SER A 566 -15.46 12.04 10.77
N GLY A 567 -15.96 10.80 10.79
CA GLY A 567 -16.55 10.15 9.60
C GLY A 567 -15.52 9.67 8.58
N THR A 568 -14.27 9.45 9.00
CA THR A 568 -13.27 8.82 8.12
C THR A 568 -13.66 7.36 7.81
N LYS A 569 -13.16 6.80 6.70
CA LYS A 569 -13.42 5.39 6.33
C LYS A 569 -12.33 4.42 6.80
N GLY A 570 -11.23 4.95 7.33
CA GLY A 570 -10.14 4.19 7.93
C GLY A 570 -9.11 5.14 8.53
N ALA A 571 -8.21 4.62 9.35
CA ALA A 571 -7.16 5.36 10.03
C ALA A 571 -5.90 4.50 10.16
N THR A 572 -4.77 5.05 9.72
CA THR A 572 -3.45 4.42 9.86
C THR A 572 -2.57 5.32 10.69
N VAL A 573 -2.04 4.81 11.80
CA VAL A 573 -1.15 5.57 12.68
C VAL A 573 0.29 5.14 12.46
N TYR A 574 1.20 6.10 12.58
CA TYR A 574 2.63 5.81 12.61
C TYR A 574 3.27 6.65 13.70
N ARG A 575 3.75 6.00 14.75
CA ARG A 575 4.56 6.66 15.78
C ARG A 575 6.03 6.61 15.38
N ASP A 576 6.70 7.74 15.42
CA ASP A 576 8.12 7.80 15.16
C ASP A 576 8.91 6.84 16.08
N GLY A 577 9.85 6.09 15.51
CA GLY A 577 10.62 5.06 16.23
C GLY A 577 9.84 3.78 16.57
N SER A 578 8.59 3.60 16.12
CA SER A 578 7.85 2.33 16.26
C SER A 578 8.40 1.19 15.40
N ARG A 579 9.26 1.51 14.42
CA ARG A 579 9.97 0.53 13.58
C ARG A 579 11.45 0.90 13.51
N GLY A 580 12.33 -0.11 13.57
CA GLY A 580 13.78 0.09 13.69
C GLY A 580 14.47 0.74 12.48
N ASN A 581 13.93 0.60 11.27
CA ASN A 581 14.48 1.22 10.06
C ASN A 581 13.43 2.15 9.43
N GLN A 582 13.72 3.45 9.35
CA GLN A 582 12.91 4.41 8.60
C GLN A 582 13.19 4.28 7.09
N VAL A 583 12.16 4.34 6.25
CA VAL A 583 12.32 4.28 4.77
C VAL A 583 12.89 5.60 4.20
N LEU A 584 12.75 6.69 4.95
CA LEU A 584 13.35 7.99 4.67
C LEU A 584 14.38 8.27 5.76
N ASN A 585 15.64 7.89 5.52
CA ASN A 585 16.71 8.15 6.47
C ASN A 585 17.04 9.64 6.50
N ILE A 586 16.53 10.33 7.52
CA ILE A 586 17.27 11.44 8.11
C ILE A 586 18.48 10.77 8.79
N LYS A 587 19.71 11.15 8.45
CA LYS A 587 20.91 10.52 9.02
C LYS A 587 20.78 10.50 10.55
N GLU A 588 20.86 9.32 11.16
CA GLU A 588 20.86 9.16 12.61
C GLU A 588 21.92 10.07 13.24
N VAL A 589 21.48 11.16 13.86
CA VAL A 589 22.34 11.93 14.76
C VAL A 589 22.47 11.09 16.02
N LYS A 590 23.60 10.40 16.17
CA LYS A 590 24.02 9.78 17.42
C LYS A 590 24.11 10.87 18.49
N LYS A 591 23.03 11.12 19.23
CA LYS A 591 23.11 11.77 20.53
C LYS A 591 23.63 10.73 21.51
N GLU A 592 24.86 10.90 21.96
CA GLU A 592 25.39 10.19 23.12
C GLU A 592 24.44 10.43 24.30
N ALA A 593 23.65 9.40 24.63
CA ALA A 593 22.76 9.43 25.78
C ALA A 593 23.61 9.44 27.04
N ASN A 594 23.56 10.56 27.76
CA ASN A 594 24.04 10.65 29.13
C ASN A 594 23.28 9.62 29.97
N LYS A 595 23.99 8.63 30.51
CA LYS A 595 23.44 7.55 31.33
C LYS A 595 22.97 8.09 32.68
N GLU A 596 21.72 8.53 32.78
CA GLU A 596 20.98 8.52 34.05
C GLU A 596 19.58 7.97 33.81
N THR A 597 19.43 6.67 34.10
CA THR A 597 18.14 5.97 34.11
C THR A 597 17.36 6.39 35.37
N PRO A 598 16.11 6.87 35.27
CA PRO A 598 15.24 6.99 36.44
C PRO A 598 14.89 5.58 36.94
N LYS A 599 15.10 5.32 38.22
CA LYS A 599 14.67 4.07 38.88
C LYS A 599 13.14 4.00 38.87
N VAL A 600 12.59 3.02 38.17
CA VAL A 600 11.19 2.60 38.31
C VAL A 600 11.16 1.55 39.43
N GLU A 601 10.36 1.79 40.46
CA GLU A 601 10.11 0.82 41.54
C GLU A 601 9.31 -0.38 41.01
N GLU A 602 9.86 -1.58 41.18
CA GLU A 602 9.21 -2.85 40.85
C GLU A 602 8.02 -3.12 41.79
N ILE A 603 6.80 -3.18 41.22
CA ILE A 603 5.65 -3.79 41.88
C ILE A 603 5.77 -5.31 41.72
N LYS A 604 6.15 -6.00 42.80
CA LYS A 604 6.20 -7.47 42.88
C LYS A 604 4.78 -8.04 42.94
N ILE A 605 4.33 -8.71 41.88
CA ILE A 605 3.19 -9.63 41.91
C ILE A 605 3.75 -11.03 42.24
N GLN A 606 3.28 -11.62 43.34
CA GLN A 606 3.67 -12.98 43.75
C GLN A 606 2.92 -14.02 42.89
N GLU A 607 3.64 -14.70 42.01
CA GLU A 607 3.16 -15.93 41.37
C GLU A 607 3.40 -17.13 42.30
N LYS A 608 2.35 -17.92 42.57
CA LYS A 608 2.46 -19.25 43.18
C LYS A 608 2.70 -20.29 42.09
N PRO A 609 3.57 -21.30 42.30
CA PRO A 609 3.82 -22.34 41.31
C PRO A 609 2.70 -23.39 41.33
N SER A 610 2.18 -23.75 40.16
CA SER A 610 1.33 -24.94 39.95
C SER A 610 2.16 -26.08 39.36
N GLU A 611 2.15 -27.24 40.03
CA GLU A 611 2.78 -28.50 39.59
C GLU A 611 2.05 -29.14 38.38
N PRO A 612 2.76 -29.93 37.56
CA PRO A 612 2.19 -30.58 36.38
C PRO A 612 1.46 -31.88 36.73
N MET A 613 0.21 -32.02 36.26
CA MET A 613 -0.61 -33.21 36.48
C MET A 613 -0.84 -33.95 35.15
N VAL A 614 0.00 -34.96 34.86
CA VAL A 614 -0.26 -35.95 33.80
C VAL A 614 0.24 -37.33 34.27
N GLU A 615 -0.59 -38.06 35.02
CA GLU A 615 -0.57 -39.53 35.11
C GLU A 615 -1.69 -40.04 36.04
N SER A 616 -2.92 -40.22 35.55
CA SER A 616 -3.93 -41.02 36.29
C SER A 616 -5.22 -41.43 35.55
N ILE A 617 -5.25 -41.67 34.22
CA ILE A 617 -6.47 -42.21 33.56
C ILE A 617 -6.14 -43.35 32.58
N LEU A 618 -5.37 -44.33 33.04
CA LEU A 618 -5.32 -45.67 32.43
C LEU A 618 -5.12 -46.73 33.51
N LYS A 619 -6.07 -46.85 34.45
CA LYS A 619 -6.25 -48.07 35.25
C LYS A 619 -7.73 -48.27 35.56
N ASN A 620 -8.21 -49.46 35.16
CA ASN A 620 -9.41 -50.17 35.61
C ASN A 620 -10.73 -49.82 34.92
N ASN A 621 -11.07 -50.62 33.90
CA ASN A 621 -12.23 -51.51 34.01
C ASN A 621 -12.03 -52.74 33.12
N GLU A 622 -11.80 -53.87 33.77
CA GLU A 622 -11.98 -55.22 33.23
C GLU A 622 -13.48 -55.53 33.17
N LEU A 623 -13.92 -56.24 32.11
CA LEU A 623 -14.83 -57.38 32.19
C LEU A 623 -15.02 -58.02 30.79
N GLU A 624 -14.41 -59.20 30.66
CA GLU A 624 -14.92 -60.46 30.09
C GLU A 624 -15.45 -60.54 28.64
N THR A 625 -14.55 -61.06 27.79
CA THR A 625 -14.66 -62.20 26.83
C THR A 625 -16.02 -62.57 26.20
N ASP A 626 -16.02 -62.68 24.86
CA ASP A 626 -16.33 -63.97 24.22
C ASP A 626 -15.61 -64.13 22.86
N GLU A 627 -15.25 -65.38 22.55
CA GLU A 627 -14.27 -65.84 21.56
C GLU A 627 -14.79 -65.99 20.10
N SER A 628 -13.81 -66.28 19.21
CA SER A 628 -13.86 -67.04 17.93
C SER A 628 -13.74 -66.16 16.66
N VAL A 629 -12.85 -66.37 15.67
CA VAL A 629 -11.99 -67.49 15.24
C VAL A 629 -10.75 -66.96 14.46
N GLU A 630 -9.62 -67.66 14.61
CA GLU A 630 -8.32 -67.56 13.88
C GLU A 630 -8.46 -67.71 12.35
N ASN A 631 -7.61 -67.19 11.47
CA ASN A 631 -6.23 -67.58 11.11
C ASN A 631 -5.91 -66.76 9.82
N SER A 632 -4.70 -66.35 9.40
CA SER A 632 -3.38 -66.95 9.51
C SER A 632 -2.27 -65.99 8.99
N THR A 633 -1.12 -66.04 9.66
CA THR A 633 0.28 -66.03 9.16
C THR A 633 0.93 -64.83 8.43
N GLU A 634 1.86 -64.22 9.17
CA GLU A 634 3.29 -64.00 8.90
C GLU A 634 3.81 -63.02 7.81
N MET A 635 4.62 -62.05 8.30
CA MET A 635 5.59 -61.14 7.68
C MET A 635 6.84 -61.89 7.12
N PRO A 636 7.87 -61.29 6.41
CA PRO A 636 8.34 -59.90 6.49
C PRO A 636 8.98 -59.23 5.23
N SER A 637 9.34 -57.95 5.42
CA SER A 637 10.37 -57.08 4.79
C SER A 637 11.20 -57.60 3.58
N THR A 638 11.47 -56.74 2.59
CA THR A 638 12.74 -55.96 2.39
C THR A 638 12.74 -55.27 1.02
N ILE A 639 13.43 -54.11 0.98
CA ILE A 639 13.76 -53.21 -0.14
C ILE A 639 14.52 -53.91 -1.29
N GLN A 640 14.23 -53.53 -2.54
CA GLN A 640 15.22 -53.50 -3.62
C GLN A 640 14.98 -52.39 -4.65
N VAL A 641 16.05 -51.65 -4.90
CA VAL A 641 16.22 -50.53 -5.84
C VAL A 641 16.46 -51.08 -7.25
N ALA A 642 15.90 -50.43 -8.27
CA ALA A 642 16.30 -50.64 -9.67
C ALA A 642 16.63 -49.29 -10.34
N GLN A 643 17.91 -49.15 -10.71
CA GLN A 643 18.48 -48.06 -11.51
C GLN A 643 18.05 -48.19 -12.98
N MET A 644 17.85 -47.06 -13.66
CA MET A 644 17.90 -46.97 -15.12
C MET A 644 19.05 -46.05 -15.53
N THR A 645 19.94 -46.62 -16.34
CA THR A 645 21.11 -45.99 -16.97
C THR A 645 20.71 -45.14 -18.18
N ALA A 646 21.33 -43.97 -18.33
CA ALA A 646 21.44 -43.26 -19.61
C ALA A 646 22.87 -42.76 -19.82
N THR A 647 23.30 -42.84 -21.08
CA THR A 647 24.66 -42.89 -21.61
C THR A 647 25.43 -41.57 -21.61
N SER A 648 26.75 -41.71 -21.52
CA SER A 648 27.82 -40.72 -21.56
C SER A 648 28.03 -40.03 -22.92
N GLY A 649 28.36 -38.74 -22.88
CA GLY A 649 29.05 -38.01 -23.94
C GLY A 649 30.03 -37.01 -23.31
N ASP A 650 31.32 -37.21 -23.56
CA ASP A 650 32.44 -36.46 -22.98
C ASP A 650 32.61 -35.06 -23.60
N ALA A 651 32.83 -34.05 -22.75
CA ALA A 651 33.58 -32.85 -23.08
C ALA A 651 34.30 -32.37 -21.81
N SER A 652 35.62 -32.55 -21.80
CA SER A 652 36.50 -32.15 -20.70
C SER A 652 36.87 -30.67 -20.78
N VAL A 653 36.56 -29.92 -19.72
CA VAL A 653 37.10 -28.57 -19.48
C VAL A 653 37.95 -28.65 -18.22
N VAL A 654 39.24 -28.36 -18.37
CA VAL A 654 40.19 -28.22 -17.26
C VAL A 654 39.92 -26.86 -16.60
N LEU A 655 39.45 -26.88 -15.35
CA LEU A 655 39.37 -25.69 -14.49
C LEU A 655 40.51 -25.73 -13.48
N GLU A 656 41.34 -24.69 -13.48
CA GLU A 656 42.31 -24.41 -12.43
C GLU A 656 41.59 -24.25 -11.08
N GLN A 657 42.10 -24.90 -10.04
CA GLN A 657 41.53 -24.82 -8.68
C GLN A 657 41.80 -23.45 -8.04
N PRO A 658 40.77 -22.70 -7.62
CA PRO A 658 40.94 -21.60 -6.68
C PRO A 658 41.05 -22.17 -5.25
N GLN A 659 41.95 -21.61 -4.44
CA GLN A 659 42.12 -21.97 -3.03
C GLN A 659 40.79 -21.88 -2.26
N ILE A 660 40.33 -23.02 -1.75
CA ILE A 660 39.11 -23.12 -0.93
C ILE A 660 39.45 -22.61 0.49
N LEU A 661 39.02 -21.39 0.81
CA LEU A 661 38.91 -20.94 2.20
C LEU A 661 37.69 -21.63 2.84
N SER A 662 37.90 -22.23 4.00
CA SER A 662 36.87 -22.89 4.80
C SER A 662 35.75 -21.92 5.19
N SER A 663 34.48 -22.32 4.97
CA SER A 663 33.25 -21.55 5.31
C SER A 663 33.20 -21.08 6.78
N LYS A 664 33.99 -21.68 7.67
CA LYS A 664 34.07 -21.29 9.08
C LYS A 664 34.79 -19.94 9.29
N GLN A 665 35.62 -19.49 8.36
CA GLN A 665 36.50 -18.32 8.52
C GLN A 665 36.07 -17.06 7.74
N MET A 666 34.97 -17.11 6.99
CA MET A 666 34.50 -15.95 6.22
C MET A 666 33.63 -15.03 7.09
N THR A 667 34.05 -13.77 7.24
CA THR A 667 33.26 -12.70 7.88
C THR A 667 32.52 -11.86 6.85
N ASP A 668 33.10 -11.69 5.66
CA ASP A 668 32.60 -10.77 4.64
C ASP A 668 32.21 -11.53 3.37
N CYS A 669 31.14 -11.08 2.72
CA CYS A 669 30.63 -11.67 1.49
C CYS A 669 31.66 -11.54 0.35
N PRO A 670 32.00 -12.63 -0.36
CA PRO A 670 32.98 -12.55 -1.44
C PRO A 670 32.48 -11.72 -2.63
N GLU A 671 31.16 -11.59 -2.80
CA GLU A 671 30.57 -10.84 -3.92
C GLU A 671 30.36 -9.35 -3.65
N CYS A 672 29.92 -8.98 -2.44
CA CYS A 672 29.55 -7.59 -2.14
C CYS A 672 30.21 -6.99 -0.90
N LYS A 673 31.05 -7.75 -0.20
CA LYS A 673 31.79 -7.33 1.01
C LYS A 673 30.93 -6.99 2.24
N THR A 674 29.61 -7.22 2.18
CA THR A 674 28.72 -7.14 3.34
C THR A 674 29.00 -8.27 4.33
N ASP A 675 28.84 -8.00 5.63
CA ASP A 675 28.92 -9.00 6.69
C ASP A 675 27.97 -10.19 6.45
N LEU A 676 28.49 -11.40 6.67
CA LEU A 676 27.75 -12.65 6.49
C LEU A 676 27.01 -13.06 7.78
N VAL A 677 25.78 -13.53 7.62
CA VAL A 677 24.94 -14.08 8.68
C VAL A 677 25.05 -15.60 8.69
N LYS A 678 25.31 -16.20 9.85
CA LYS A 678 25.41 -17.66 10.02
C LYS A 678 24.08 -18.24 10.47
N GLN A 679 23.56 -19.21 9.72
CA GLN A 679 22.34 -19.95 10.08
C GLN A 679 22.49 -21.42 9.63
N GLU A 680 22.21 -22.36 10.53
CA GLU A 680 22.16 -23.82 10.24
C GLU A 680 23.39 -24.40 9.51
N GLY A 681 24.59 -23.94 9.83
CA GLY A 681 25.83 -24.43 9.20
C GLY A 681 26.13 -23.82 7.83
N CYS A 682 25.33 -22.87 7.38
CA CYS A 682 25.55 -22.04 6.20
C CYS A 682 25.87 -20.59 6.58
N VAL A 683 26.68 -19.93 5.76
CA VAL A 683 26.87 -18.48 5.76
C VAL A 683 26.04 -17.89 4.62
N LEU A 684 25.23 -16.89 4.94
CA LEU A 684 24.34 -16.18 4.02
C LEU A 684 24.70 -14.70 3.99
N CYS A 685 24.78 -14.11 2.81
CA CYS A 685 24.84 -12.67 2.63
C CYS A 685 23.42 -12.10 2.56
N PRO A 686 23.00 -11.24 3.52
CA PRO A 686 21.65 -10.67 3.52
C PRO A 686 21.42 -9.67 2.37
N ASP A 687 22.49 -9.12 1.80
CA ASP A 687 22.40 -8.07 0.79
C ASP A 687 22.31 -8.62 -0.65
N CYS A 688 23.15 -9.59 -1.00
CA CYS A 688 23.18 -10.15 -2.37
C CYS A 688 22.62 -11.57 -2.47
N GLY A 689 22.29 -12.21 -1.34
CA GLY A 689 21.75 -13.57 -1.32
C GLY A 689 22.80 -14.67 -1.57
N TRP A 690 24.09 -14.32 -1.65
CA TRP A 690 25.16 -15.30 -1.74
C TRP A 690 25.14 -16.22 -0.52
N SER A 691 25.27 -17.52 -0.72
CA SER A 691 25.26 -18.51 0.37
C SER A 691 26.34 -19.56 0.17
N ALA A 692 27.01 -19.97 1.24
CA ALA A 692 27.85 -21.16 1.24
C ALA A 692 27.58 -22.01 2.48
N CYS A 693 27.28 -23.29 2.26
CA CYS A 693 27.06 -24.25 3.33
C CYS A 693 28.33 -25.06 3.61
N SER A 694 28.56 -25.37 4.88
CA SER A 694 29.61 -26.32 5.25
C SER A 694 29.22 -27.70 4.73
N HIS A 695 30.02 -28.29 3.84
CA HIS A 695 29.93 -29.72 3.55
C HIS A 695 30.59 -30.54 4.65
#